data_AF-A0A961GXW7-F1
#
_entry.id   AF-A0A961GXW7-F1
#
_cell.length_a   1.000
_cell.length_b   1.000
_cell.length_c   1.000
_cell.angle_alpha   90.00
_cell.angle_beta   90.00
_cell.angle_gamma   90.00
#
_symmetry.space_group_name_H-M   'P 1'
#
loop_
_entity.id
_entity.type
_entity.pdbx_description
1 polymer ?
#
loop_
_entity_poly.entity_id
_entity_poly.type
_entity_poly.pdbx_seq_one_letter_code
_entity_poly.pdbx_strand_id
1 'polypeptide(L)'
;MRRLVAIWILLCVAPVRAQTGEVLVSVDPTASDSLAAEQKRFEYRKKALELQPPGPQRDAQVKQEIQKHLAENKRISMQEQAARKEVISDLKQRWGKVESDWKTECTRHDAAKRQLDALPEGPAKTAAIEAENAAHRNTSKQIATERNVVHEGVMRQANREVMGGQTGTSNSMSKTAGTAITDPNHRGMNGDLDAGGGYRTTEKAAKILDEIGVKGPPDPVTGKAGRVKITGGVLETAPEFGLTVNAAPGADRIGSAGHQAQVNVGAQHAETYVSETGGALNGGPLKDHVATLDHTKKALHGTNAPPESLVGGSPEGQVMAKGTLKAANSAGLDPQTVEAIAAKNGVKSPDKILDTLAEIKTGRAAIASPEEAASLQKTSREILTAAETKVQSAAATEAKQMQTRIADLEAKGMKPQAQQVRNEIADYNAKVKAASDAVKGTSEPVRVNEEPKAASGGRLMKAGGAGLMIYGIYEGYQKAKEEMAANKQGESQGALSSTKDKAELAGRTFWHGLGFSGMAEIGTQAGKDAFDQYKKDIASGKISPNDWTPYLAMKAKALGGGLFAAGKAMTYDAAKQSGTNLGNAIVEGLGAAKDTIKSFKDARDEQKTREDQAKAVRDLLIKKGGSTAGAQMAADGVLKGDFTEANRINKVLDGKIAAKQAAADNETKARSYRERKKLAAKREAGKEEQKKRENATEDAVNLRETVIGKLKAKGLPANAGLIDGLVRILERDGLPALDAAIGEMTGMQGTFVGTLSGKGTLRITITGTRVTGTYGQTATASGATATVRGSISGDVELSSGTISMKMIGNVAAPGLTVPFSSTLSGGFTGKGYKGSATTPDGRASWNVSK
;
A
#
# COMPACT_ATOMS: atom_id res chain seq x y z
N MET A 1 -64.46 19.15 -18.51
CA MET A 1 -63.89 18.05 -17.70
C MET A 1 -62.64 17.40 -18.29
N ARG A 2 -62.56 17.06 -19.59
CA ARG A 2 -61.33 16.47 -20.19
C ARG A 2 -60.06 17.34 -20.14
N ARG A 3 -60.17 18.67 -20.02
CA ARG A 3 -59.02 19.59 -19.83
C ARG A 3 -58.54 19.71 -18.37
N LEU A 4 -59.35 19.33 -17.38
CA LEU A 4 -58.96 19.35 -15.96
C LEU A 4 -58.23 18.07 -15.53
N VAL A 5 -58.52 16.93 -16.18
CA VAL A 5 -57.82 15.65 -15.93
C VAL A 5 -56.39 15.66 -16.49
N ALA A 6 -56.14 16.39 -17.58
CA ALA A 6 -54.78 16.55 -18.13
C ALA A 6 -53.85 17.38 -17.24
N ILE A 7 -54.39 18.36 -16.49
CA ILE A 7 -53.62 19.19 -15.55
C ILE A 7 -53.31 18.41 -14.27
N TRP A 8 -54.18 17.47 -13.86
CA TRP A 8 -53.94 16.63 -12.69
C TRP A 8 -52.88 15.53 -12.95
N ILE A 9 -52.84 14.97 -14.17
CA ILE A 9 -51.81 13.97 -14.55
C ILE A 9 -50.42 14.63 -14.76
N LEU A 10 -50.35 15.88 -15.21
CA LEU A 10 -49.09 16.64 -15.33
C LEU A 10 -48.51 17.08 -13.97
N LEU A 11 -49.32 17.16 -12.92
CA LEU A 11 -48.87 17.51 -11.55
C LEU A 11 -48.43 16.29 -10.72
N CYS A 12 -48.75 15.06 -11.13
CA CYS A 12 -48.41 13.84 -10.39
C CYS A 12 -47.16 13.10 -10.92
N VAL A 13 -46.55 13.53 -12.03
CA VAL A 13 -45.34 12.89 -12.61
C VAL A 13 -44.23 13.92 -12.82
N ALA A 14 -43.85 14.62 -11.74
CA ALA A 14 -42.58 15.35 -11.71
C ALA A 14 -41.59 14.55 -10.85
N PRO A 15 -40.51 13.99 -11.43
CA PRO A 15 -39.43 13.49 -10.60
C PRO A 15 -38.81 14.69 -9.87
N VAL A 16 -38.90 14.67 -8.54
CA VAL A 16 -38.16 15.56 -7.65
C VAL A 16 -36.66 15.32 -7.92
N ARG A 17 -36.09 16.08 -8.84
CA ARG A 17 -34.64 16.25 -8.92
C ARG A 17 -34.24 17.11 -7.74
N ALA A 18 -33.85 16.47 -6.65
CA ALA A 18 -33.03 17.13 -5.64
C ALA A 18 -31.76 17.64 -6.33
N GLN A 19 -31.65 18.95 -6.49
CA GLN A 19 -30.36 19.59 -6.69
C GLN A 19 -29.56 19.36 -5.42
N THR A 20 -28.71 18.33 -5.42
CA THR A 20 -27.61 18.21 -4.47
C THR A 20 -26.59 19.29 -4.82
N GLY A 21 -26.88 20.52 -4.39
CA GLY A 21 -25.85 21.52 -4.25
C GLY A 21 -24.87 21.00 -3.20
N GLU A 22 -23.75 20.44 -3.66
CA GLU A 22 -22.59 20.26 -2.80
C GLU A 22 -22.17 21.65 -2.33
N VAL A 23 -22.54 21.97 -1.09
CA VAL A 23 -21.87 23.00 -0.33
C VAL A 23 -20.45 22.47 -0.13
N LEU A 24 -19.54 22.86 -1.01
CA LEU A 24 -18.11 22.79 -0.76
C LEU A 24 -17.85 23.68 0.45
N VAL A 25 -17.96 23.08 1.64
CA VAL A 25 -17.47 23.67 2.88
C VAL A 25 -15.99 23.95 2.63
N SER A 26 -15.61 25.23 2.53
CA SER A 26 -14.21 25.61 2.45
C SER A 26 -13.51 24.96 3.64
N VAL A 27 -12.47 24.19 3.36
CA VAL A 27 -11.72 23.50 4.41
C VAL A 27 -11.05 24.56 5.26
N ASP A 28 -11.68 24.91 6.39
CA ASP A 28 -11.04 25.68 7.45
C ASP A 28 -9.73 24.99 7.83
N PRO A 29 -8.68 25.74 8.20
CA PRO A 29 -7.43 25.15 8.67
C PRO A 29 -7.75 24.08 9.69
N THR A 30 -7.15 22.89 9.54
CA THR A 30 -7.45 21.80 10.45
C THR A 30 -7.12 22.26 11.86
N ALA A 31 -7.87 21.80 12.86
CA ALA A 31 -7.66 22.27 14.22
C ALA A 31 -6.23 21.93 14.74
N SER A 32 -5.59 20.90 14.17
CA SER A 32 -4.15 20.66 14.30
C SER A 32 -3.28 21.83 13.83
N ASP A 33 -3.63 22.47 12.72
CA ASP A 33 -2.93 23.63 12.17
C ASP A 33 -3.16 24.85 13.05
N SER A 34 -4.37 25.03 13.57
CA SER A 34 -4.70 26.08 14.53
C SER A 34 -3.91 25.91 15.84
N LEU A 35 -3.83 24.68 16.38
CA LEU A 35 -3.04 24.37 17.57
C LEU A 35 -1.54 24.55 17.33
N ALA A 36 -1.02 24.07 16.19
CA ALA A 36 0.38 24.23 15.82
C ALA A 36 0.75 25.71 15.57
N ALA A 37 -0.15 26.48 14.96
CA ALA A 37 0.02 27.92 14.77
C ALA A 37 0.02 28.65 16.11
N GLU A 38 -0.90 28.31 17.02
CA GLU A 38 -0.93 28.93 18.35
C GLU A 38 0.29 28.54 19.19
N GLN A 39 0.77 27.28 19.11
CA GLN A 39 2.03 26.88 19.74
C GLN A 39 3.19 27.73 19.24
N LYS A 40 3.32 27.92 17.92
CA LYS A 40 4.39 28.76 17.35
C LYS A 40 4.28 30.21 17.79
N ARG A 41 3.06 30.76 17.84
CA ARG A 41 2.82 32.12 18.32
C ARG A 41 3.17 32.26 19.80
N PHE A 42 2.80 31.27 20.62
CA PHE A 42 3.16 31.22 22.03
C PHE A 42 4.68 31.17 22.22
N GLU A 43 5.40 30.27 21.54
CA GLU A 43 6.87 30.19 21.61
C GLU A 43 7.54 31.50 21.20
N TYR A 44 7.02 32.16 20.15
CA TYR A 44 7.53 33.47 19.73
C TYR A 44 7.30 34.55 20.81
N ARG A 45 6.08 34.65 21.35
CA ARG A 45 5.74 35.63 22.40
C ARG A 45 6.52 35.37 23.69
N LYS A 46 6.65 34.10 24.10
CA LYS A 46 7.46 33.69 25.25
C LYS A 46 8.93 34.06 25.07
N LYS A 47 9.53 33.74 23.92
CA LYS A 47 10.93 34.08 23.62
C LYS A 47 11.16 35.59 23.59
N ALA A 48 10.21 36.36 23.06
CA ALA A 48 10.28 37.82 23.07
C ALA A 48 10.26 38.40 24.51
N LEU A 49 9.48 37.81 25.42
CA LEU A 49 9.48 38.18 26.84
C LEU A 49 10.77 37.75 27.55
N GLU A 50 11.34 36.60 27.20
CA GLU A 50 12.60 36.10 27.78
C GLU A 50 13.82 36.96 27.42
N LEU A 51 13.77 37.69 26.29
CA LEU A 51 14.82 38.64 25.89
C LEU A 51 14.82 39.93 26.73
N GLN A 52 13.77 40.19 27.52
CA GLN A 52 13.76 41.33 28.44
C GLN A 52 14.66 41.06 29.67
N PRO A 53 15.23 42.10 30.30
CA PRO A 53 16.01 41.95 31.52
C PRO A 53 15.24 41.16 32.60
N PRO A 54 15.89 40.22 33.30
CA PRO A 54 15.23 39.44 34.34
C PRO A 54 14.70 40.35 35.46
N GLY A 55 13.43 40.19 35.81
CA GLY A 55 12.78 40.93 36.89
C GLY A 55 11.33 40.50 37.14
N PRO A 56 10.73 40.91 38.27
CA PRO A 56 9.38 40.47 38.67
C PRO A 56 8.30 40.74 37.63
N GLN A 57 8.42 41.86 36.89
CA GLN A 57 7.49 42.23 35.84
C GLN A 57 7.56 41.29 34.63
N ARG A 58 8.77 40.91 34.19
CA ARG A 58 8.97 39.92 33.13
C ARG A 58 8.36 38.58 33.51
N ASP A 59 8.63 38.11 34.72
CA ASP A 59 8.14 36.82 35.20
C ASP A 59 6.61 36.80 35.32
N ALA A 60 5.99 37.92 35.73
CA ALA A 60 4.53 38.09 35.72
C ALA A 60 3.97 38.03 34.29
N GLN A 61 4.62 38.67 33.31
CA GLN A 61 4.21 38.63 31.91
C GLN A 61 4.33 37.23 31.31
N VAL A 62 5.43 36.51 31.57
CA VAL A 62 5.60 35.12 31.11
C VAL A 62 4.53 34.20 31.71
N LYS A 63 4.23 34.34 33.01
CA LYS A 63 3.13 33.59 33.66
C LYS A 63 1.77 33.90 33.03
N GLN A 64 1.48 35.18 32.77
CA GLN A 64 0.24 35.58 32.12
C GLN A 64 0.14 35.00 30.70
N GLU A 65 1.23 34.98 29.95
CA GLU A 65 1.26 34.44 28.59
C GLU A 65 1.07 32.92 28.56
N ILE A 66 1.66 32.19 29.52
CA ILE A 66 1.40 30.75 29.72
C ILE A 66 -0.09 30.51 29.99
N GLN A 67 -0.70 31.28 30.88
CA GLN A 67 -2.14 31.14 31.19
C GLN A 67 -3.03 31.43 29.98
N LYS A 68 -2.71 32.46 29.18
CA LYS A 68 -3.41 32.75 27.92
C LYS A 68 -3.30 31.59 26.93
N HIS A 69 -2.10 31.03 26.76
CA HIS A 69 -1.89 29.89 25.87
C HIS A 69 -2.66 28.65 26.33
N LEU A 70 -2.69 28.35 27.64
CA LEU A 70 -3.49 27.24 28.18
C LEU A 70 -4.99 27.45 27.96
N ALA A 71 -5.49 28.68 28.15
CA ALA A 71 -6.89 29.02 27.90
C ALA A 71 -7.25 28.89 26.41
N GLU A 72 -6.37 29.32 25.51
CA GLU A 72 -6.56 29.21 24.07
C GLU A 72 -6.52 27.76 23.59
N ASN A 73 -5.58 26.95 24.07
CA ASN A 73 -5.55 25.51 23.79
C ASN A 73 -6.83 24.81 24.26
N LYS A 74 -7.35 25.18 25.44
CA LYS A 74 -8.65 24.67 25.94
C LYS A 74 -9.80 25.10 25.02
N ARG A 75 -9.81 26.36 24.55
CA ARG A 75 -10.82 26.88 23.61
C ARG A 75 -10.81 26.11 22.29
N ILE A 76 -9.63 25.93 21.68
CA ILE A 76 -9.43 25.17 20.44
C ILE A 76 -9.91 23.72 20.64
N SER A 77 -9.53 23.07 21.73
CA SER A 77 -9.96 21.70 22.04
C SER A 77 -11.48 21.57 22.23
N MET A 78 -12.14 22.55 22.87
CA MET A 78 -13.61 22.55 22.98
C MET A 78 -14.28 22.76 21.61
N GLN A 79 -13.73 23.63 20.76
CA GLN A 79 -14.22 23.82 19.40
C GLN A 79 -14.06 22.55 18.55
N GLU A 80 -12.95 21.83 18.70
CA GLU A 80 -12.73 20.51 18.07
C GLU A 80 -13.77 19.48 18.51
N GLN A 81 -14.05 19.41 19.81
CA GLN A 81 -15.06 18.48 20.34
C GLN A 81 -16.46 18.83 19.85
N ALA A 82 -16.80 20.11 19.73
CA ALA A 82 -18.08 20.57 19.18
C ALA A 82 -18.20 20.19 17.69
N ALA A 83 -17.18 20.51 16.88
CA ALA A 83 -17.15 20.16 15.45
C ALA A 83 -17.20 18.63 15.25
N ARG A 84 -16.49 17.86 16.10
CA ARG A 84 -16.58 16.39 16.09
C ARG A 84 -18.01 15.92 16.36
N LYS A 85 -18.67 16.44 17.41
CA LYS A 85 -20.05 16.06 17.75
C LYS A 85 -21.03 16.35 16.60
N GLU A 86 -20.85 17.47 15.92
CA GLU A 86 -21.66 17.83 14.75
C GLU A 86 -21.48 16.82 13.61
N VAL A 87 -20.23 16.48 13.26
CA VAL A 87 -19.94 15.45 12.24
C VAL A 87 -20.53 14.09 12.63
N ILE A 88 -20.37 13.66 13.88
CA ILE A 88 -20.94 12.39 14.37
C ILE A 88 -22.48 12.41 14.30
N SER A 89 -23.10 13.55 14.63
CA SER A 89 -24.55 13.70 14.55
C SER A 89 -25.07 13.61 13.11
N ASP A 90 -24.40 14.27 12.15
CA ASP A 90 -24.74 14.19 10.72
C ASP A 90 -24.57 12.75 10.20
N LEU A 91 -23.46 12.10 10.52
CA LEU A 91 -23.22 10.70 10.12
C LEU A 91 -24.27 9.74 10.72
N LYS A 92 -24.67 9.95 11.98
CA LYS A 92 -25.73 9.19 12.63
C LYS A 92 -27.08 9.38 11.95
N GLN A 93 -27.44 10.61 11.60
CA GLN A 93 -28.69 10.90 10.88
C GLN A 93 -28.70 10.26 9.50
N ARG A 94 -27.60 10.37 8.75
CA ARG A 94 -27.45 9.75 7.42
C ARG A 94 -27.53 8.23 7.50
N TRP A 95 -26.84 7.63 8.47
CA TRP A 95 -26.90 6.19 8.68
C TRP A 95 -28.32 5.71 9.02
N GLY A 96 -29.01 6.40 9.94
CA GLY A 96 -30.40 6.08 10.26
C GLY A 96 -31.34 6.15 9.05
N LYS A 97 -31.11 7.09 8.13
CA LYS A 97 -31.84 7.16 6.86
C LYS A 97 -31.53 5.96 5.95
N VAL A 98 -30.25 5.62 5.76
CA VAL A 98 -29.82 4.47 4.95
C VAL A 98 -30.42 3.17 5.48
N GLU A 99 -30.39 2.94 6.80
CA GLU A 99 -30.96 1.76 7.44
C GLU A 99 -32.49 1.69 7.23
N SER A 100 -33.20 2.82 7.41
CA SER A 100 -34.64 2.91 7.19
C SER A 100 -35.03 2.65 5.73
N ASP A 101 -34.33 3.28 4.78
CA ASP A 101 -34.56 3.11 3.34
C ASP A 101 -34.32 1.66 2.92
N TRP A 102 -33.24 1.04 3.41
CA TRP A 102 -32.94 -0.36 3.12
C TRP A 102 -33.99 -1.32 3.67
N LYS A 103 -34.42 -1.13 4.92
CA LYS A 103 -35.49 -1.94 5.53
C LYS A 103 -36.81 -1.82 4.76
N THR A 104 -37.12 -0.60 4.28
CA THR A 104 -38.31 -0.33 3.47
C THR A 104 -38.24 -1.04 2.12
N GLU A 105 -37.08 -0.99 1.46
CA GLU A 105 -36.84 -1.68 0.19
C GLU A 105 -36.90 -3.20 0.34
N CYS A 106 -36.31 -3.79 1.38
CA CYS A 106 -36.43 -5.23 1.67
C CYS A 106 -37.89 -5.65 1.87
N THR A 107 -38.65 -4.87 2.65
CA THR A 107 -40.08 -5.16 2.90
C THR A 107 -40.89 -5.10 1.59
N ARG A 108 -40.62 -4.11 0.74
CA ARG A 108 -41.24 -3.97 -0.59
C ARG A 108 -40.91 -5.16 -1.49
N HIS A 109 -39.62 -5.52 -1.56
CA HIS A 109 -39.14 -6.62 -2.39
C HIS A 109 -39.71 -7.97 -1.95
N ASP A 110 -39.76 -8.25 -0.64
CA ASP A 110 -40.35 -9.48 -0.10
C ASP A 110 -41.85 -9.57 -0.40
N ALA A 111 -42.57 -8.45 -0.29
CA ALA A 111 -43.99 -8.40 -0.65
C ALA A 111 -44.20 -8.65 -2.16
N ALA A 112 -43.37 -8.06 -3.01
CA ALA A 112 -43.41 -8.29 -4.46
C ALA A 112 -43.10 -9.75 -4.80
N LYS A 113 -42.07 -10.36 -4.19
CA LYS A 113 -41.74 -11.77 -4.36
C LYS A 113 -42.90 -12.69 -4.01
N ARG A 114 -43.57 -12.47 -2.88
CA ARG A 114 -44.77 -13.26 -2.50
C ARG A 114 -45.90 -13.17 -3.54
N GLN A 115 -46.09 -12.00 -4.15
CA GLN A 115 -47.07 -11.84 -5.23
C GLN A 115 -46.66 -12.58 -6.50
N LEU A 116 -45.37 -12.53 -6.85
CA LEU A 116 -44.81 -13.22 -8.01
C LEU A 116 -44.83 -14.75 -7.84
N ASP A 117 -44.60 -15.24 -6.62
CA ASP A 117 -44.65 -16.67 -6.31
C ASP A 117 -46.05 -17.27 -6.55
N ALA A 118 -47.10 -16.46 -6.39
CA ALA A 118 -48.48 -16.85 -6.67
C ALA A 118 -48.84 -16.87 -8.17
N LEU A 119 -47.98 -16.37 -9.06
CA LEU A 119 -48.19 -16.47 -10.50
C LEU A 119 -48.01 -17.92 -10.98
N PRO A 120 -48.76 -18.36 -12.01
CA PRO A 120 -48.52 -19.65 -12.66
C PRO A 120 -47.09 -19.76 -13.20
N GLU A 121 -46.51 -20.95 -13.10
CA GLU A 121 -45.20 -21.22 -13.69
C GLU A 121 -45.20 -20.96 -15.21
N GLY A 122 -44.17 -20.28 -15.70
CA GLY A 122 -44.02 -19.97 -17.12
C GLY A 122 -43.18 -18.72 -17.39
N PRO A 123 -42.94 -18.39 -18.68
CA PRO A 123 -42.06 -17.29 -19.08
C PRO A 123 -42.45 -15.92 -18.50
N ALA A 124 -43.75 -15.69 -18.29
CA ALA A 124 -44.25 -14.45 -17.69
C ALA A 124 -43.82 -14.29 -16.22
N LYS A 125 -43.90 -15.36 -15.41
CA LYS A 125 -43.42 -15.35 -14.02
C LYS A 125 -41.92 -15.13 -13.97
N THR A 126 -41.15 -15.84 -14.81
CA THR A 126 -39.69 -15.67 -14.91
C THR A 126 -39.31 -14.23 -15.27
N ALA A 127 -39.95 -13.64 -16.29
CA ALA A 127 -39.70 -12.25 -16.69
C ALA A 127 -40.07 -11.24 -15.58
N ALA A 128 -41.16 -11.49 -14.86
CA ALA A 128 -41.58 -10.63 -13.75
C ALA A 128 -40.63 -10.72 -12.53
N ILE A 129 -40.14 -11.93 -12.21
CA ILE A 129 -39.09 -12.13 -11.19
C ILE A 129 -37.80 -11.43 -11.61
N GLU A 130 -37.39 -11.53 -12.87
CA GLU A 130 -36.19 -10.86 -13.37
C GLU A 130 -36.33 -9.33 -13.31
N ALA A 131 -37.48 -8.79 -13.70
CA ALA A 131 -37.78 -7.36 -13.63
C ALA A 131 -37.78 -6.84 -12.18
N GLU A 132 -38.41 -7.56 -11.24
CA GLU A 132 -38.41 -7.21 -9.82
C GLU A 132 -37.00 -7.28 -9.21
N ASN A 133 -36.22 -8.32 -9.52
CA ASN A 133 -34.83 -8.43 -9.09
C ASN A 133 -33.97 -7.29 -9.68
N ALA A 134 -34.22 -6.88 -10.92
CA ALA A 134 -33.54 -5.73 -11.52
C ALA A 134 -33.91 -4.41 -10.83
N ALA A 135 -35.20 -4.20 -10.51
CA ALA A 135 -35.67 -3.05 -9.76
C ALA A 135 -35.03 -2.99 -8.36
N HIS A 136 -35.05 -4.10 -7.62
CA HIS A 136 -34.43 -4.22 -6.31
C HIS A 136 -32.93 -3.91 -6.35
N ARG A 137 -32.19 -4.46 -7.32
CA ARG A 137 -30.76 -4.17 -7.51
C ARG A 137 -30.50 -2.68 -7.77
N ASN A 138 -31.34 -2.02 -8.56
CA ASN A 138 -31.19 -0.60 -8.86
C ASN A 138 -31.42 0.28 -7.63
N THR A 139 -32.50 0.05 -6.88
CA THR A 139 -32.78 0.75 -5.62
C THR A 139 -31.67 0.50 -4.59
N SER A 140 -31.24 -0.76 -4.47
CA SER A 140 -30.14 -1.16 -3.58
C SER A 140 -28.82 -0.41 -3.89
N LYS A 141 -28.49 -0.19 -5.17
CA LYS A 141 -27.32 0.62 -5.58
C LYS A 141 -27.46 2.09 -5.21
N GLN A 142 -28.66 2.67 -5.31
CA GLN A 142 -28.90 4.06 -4.90
C GLN A 142 -28.71 4.22 -3.39
N ILE A 143 -29.31 3.34 -2.58
CA ILE A 143 -29.15 3.36 -1.12
C ILE A 143 -27.69 3.15 -0.71
N ALA A 144 -26.98 2.25 -1.39
CA ALA A 144 -25.55 2.03 -1.13
C ALA A 144 -24.70 3.27 -1.42
N THR A 145 -25.13 4.17 -2.32
CA THR A 145 -24.39 5.41 -2.63
C THR A 145 -24.41 6.35 -1.43
N GLU A 146 -25.56 6.49 -0.77
CA GLU A 146 -25.69 7.23 0.50
C GLU A 146 -24.90 6.56 1.63
N ARG A 147 -24.92 5.23 1.70
CA ARG A 147 -24.08 4.47 2.64
C ARG A 147 -22.60 4.77 2.45
N ASN A 148 -22.12 4.84 1.21
CA ASN A 148 -20.72 5.15 0.92
C ASN A 148 -20.33 6.58 1.37
N VAL A 149 -21.26 7.55 1.37
CA VAL A 149 -21.02 8.86 1.98
C VAL A 149 -20.76 8.73 3.49
N VAL A 150 -21.52 7.88 4.18
CA VAL A 150 -21.29 7.57 5.60
C VAL A 150 -19.94 6.89 5.80
N HIS A 151 -19.60 5.89 4.97
CA HIS A 151 -18.28 5.22 5.00
C HIS A 151 -17.13 6.24 4.89
N GLU A 152 -17.19 7.11 3.89
CA GLU A 152 -16.17 8.14 3.68
C GLU A 152 -16.12 9.18 4.80
N GLY A 153 -17.27 9.51 5.39
CA GLY A 153 -17.34 10.40 6.55
C GLY A 153 -16.66 9.80 7.78
N VAL A 154 -16.92 8.52 8.07
CA VAL A 154 -16.24 7.77 9.14
C VAL A 154 -14.73 7.74 8.91
N MET A 155 -14.28 7.38 7.70
CA MET A 155 -12.85 7.33 7.37
C MET A 155 -12.18 8.72 7.51
N ARG A 156 -12.81 9.77 6.98
CA ARG A 156 -12.30 11.15 7.09
C ARG A 156 -12.20 11.61 8.54
N GLN A 157 -13.22 11.35 9.34
CA GLN A 157 -13.22 11.73 10.75
C GLN A 157 -12.20 10.91 11.56
N ALA A 158 -12.07 9.61 11.30
CA ALA A 158 -11.05 8.76 11.90
C ALA A 158 -9.63 9.25 11.57
N ASN A 159 -9.37 9.60 10.30
CA ASN A 159 -8.10 10.20 9.86
C ASN A 159 -7.83 11.51 10.60
N ARG A 160 -8.85 12.39 10.71
CA ARG A 160 -8.74 13.66 11.42
C ARG A 160 -8.34 13.47 12.89
N GLU A 161 -8.89 12.48 13.57
CA GLU A 161 -8.58 12.17 14.97
C GLU A 161 -7.17 11.61 15.20
N VAL A 162 -6.53 11.05 14.16
CA VAL A 162 -5.17 10.50 14.27
C VAL A 162 -4.09 11.48 13.77
N MET A 163 -4.43 12.41 12.87
CA MET A 163 -3.48 13.41 12.32
C MET A 163 -2.82 14.33 13.37
N GLY A 164 -3.30 14.34 14.62
CA GLY A 164 -2.60 14.97 15.76
C GLY A 164 -1.37 14.18 16.27
N GLY A 165 -1.18 12.93 15.82
CA GLY A 165 -0.05 12.07 16.20
C GLY A 165 1.12 12.16 15.21
N GLN A 166 2.26 12.70 15.65
CA GLN A 166 3.48 12.90 14.85
C GLN A 166 4.21 11.61 14.39
N THR A 167 3.68 10.42 14.66
CA THR A 167 4.39 9.15 14.36
C THR A 167 3.94 8.56 13.03
N GLY A 168 4.88 8.02 12.25
CA GLY A 168 4.62 7.33 10.96
C GLY A 168 3.75 6.06 11.04
N THR A 169 3.22 5.74 12.22
CA THR A 169 2.24 4.69 12.50
C THR A 169 0.80 5.12 12.21
N SER A 170 0.59 6.42 11.98
CA SER A 170 -0.67 7.06 11.62
C SER A 170 -0.99 6.91 10.14
N ASN A 171 -1.03 5.67 9.61
CA ASN A 171 -1.47 5.49 8.24
C ASN A 171 -2.94 5.93 8.14
N SER A 172 -3.20 6.89 7.25
CA SER A 172 -4.55 7.30 6.92
C SER A 172 -5.33 6.09 6.41
N MET A 173 -6.56 5.95 6.87
CA MET A 173 -7.52 5.02 6.32
C MET A 173 -7.89 5.45 4.90
N SER A 174 -7.84 4.50 3.97
CA SER A 174 -8.22 4.68 2.57
C SER A 174 -8.91 3.43 2.05
N LYS A 175 -9.77 3.59 1.05
CA LYS A 175 -10.39 2.47 0.33
C LYS A 175 -9.32 1.55 -0.28
N THR A 176 -9.50 0.24 -0.20
CA THR A 176 -8.63 -0.77 -0.81
C THR A 176 -9.33 -1.41 -2.01
N ALA A 177 -8.96 -2.64 -2.39
CA ALA A 177 -9.32 -3.31 -3.66
C ALA A 177 -10.80 -3.74 -3.78
N GLY A 178 -11.73 -2.99 -3.20
CA GLY A 178 -13.18 -3.18 -3.31
C GLY A 178 -13.74 -2.80 -4.69
N THR A 179 -14.91 -3.33 -5.03
CA THR A 179 -15.64 -2.92 -6.24
C THR A 179 -16.19 -1.52 -6.01
N ALA A 180 -15.86 -0.56 -6.87
CA ALA A 180 -16.37 0.80 -6.71
C ALA A 180 -17.91 0.80 -6.83
N ILE A 181 -18.59 1.69 -6.10
CA ILE A 181 -20.06 1.77 -6.18
C ILE A 181 -20.58 2.16 -7.57
N THR A 182 -19.73 2.81 -8.35
CA THR A 182 -19.98 3.17 -9.75
C THR A 182 -19.79 2.00 -10.71
N ASP A 183 -19.23 0.87 -10.28
CA ASP A 183 -19.05 -0.31 -11.11
C ASP A 183 -20.41 -0.96 -11.41
N PRO A 184 -20.72 -1.28 -12.68
CA PRO A 184 -21.95 -2.00 -13.04
C PRO A 184 -22.15 -3.31 -12.27
N ASN A 185 -21.07 -3.96 -11.83
CA ASN A 185 -21.08 -5.20 -11.07
C ASN A 185 -21.12 -5.00 -9.54
N HIS A 186 -21.22 -3.77 -9.04
CA HIS A 186 -21.39 -3.53 -7.61
C HIS A 186 -22.67 -4.18 -7.09
N ARG A 187 -22.58 -4.87 -5.95
CA ARG A 187 -23.67 -5.68 -5.37
C ARG A 187 -24.73 -4.86 -4.61
N GLY A 188 -24.76 -3.54 -4.79
CA GLY A 188 -25.67 -2.64 -4.05
C GLY A 188 -25.39 -2.67 -2.55
N MET A 189 -26.43 -2.72 -1.72
CA MET A 189 -26.32 -2.84 -0.26
C MET A 189 -25.64 -4.15 0.19
N ASN A 190 -25.63 -5.19 -0.65
CA ASN A 190 -24.88 -6.41 -0.38
C ASN A 190 -23.39 -6.30 -0.77
N GLY A 191 -22.98 -5.15 -1.32
CA GLY A 191 -21.58 -4.82 -1.53
C GLY A 191 -20.91 -4.46 -0.22
N ASP A 192 -19.69 -4.91 -0.05
CA ASP A 192 -18.74 -4.55 1.00
C ASP A 192 -17.83 -3.42 0.51
N LEU A 193 -17.53 -2.46 1.40
CA LEU A 193 -16.42 -1.55 1.21
C LEU A 193 -15.22 -2.11 1.98
N ASP A 194 -14.20 -2.50 1.23
CA ASP A 194 -12.89 -2.80 1.78
C ASP A 194 -12.07 -1.51 1.93
N ALA A 195 -11.50 -1.32 3.11
CA ALA A 195 -10.56 -0.25 3.40
C ALA A 195 -9.35 -0.78 4.16
N GLY A 196 -8.28 0.01 4.17
CA GLY A 196 -7.06 -0.26 4.93
C GLY A 196 -6.63 1.01 5.65
N GLY A 197 -6.16 0.89 6.89
CA GLY A 197 -5.73 2.04 7.68
C GLY A 197 -4.79 1.64 8.81
N GLY A 198 -4.08 2.60 9.41
CA GLY A 198 -3.26 2.32 10.60
C GLY A 198 -4.11 1.76 11.74
N TYR A 199 -3.52 0.94 12.61
CA TYR A 199 -4.24 0.35 13.74
C TYR A 199 -4.99 1.38 14.59
N ARG A 200 -4.31 2.48 14.97
CA ARG A 200 -4.93 3.60 15.72
C ARG A 200 -6.07 4.25 14.97
N THR A 201 -5.91 4.48 13.67
CA THR A 201 -6.96 5.05 12.81
C THR A 201 -8.17 4.13 12.74
N THR A 202 -7.92 2.83 12.70
CA THR A 202 -8.96 1.80 12.71
C THR A 202 -9.68 1.75 14.07
N GLU A 203 -8.98 1.92 15.19
CA GLU A 203 -9.62 2.04 16.50
C GLU A 203 -10.51 3.28 16.60
N LYS A 204 -10.08 4.41 16.02
CA LYS A 204 -10.91 5.62 15.94
C LYS A 204 -12.15 5.37 15.07
N ALA A 205 -12.01 4.70 13.93
CA ALA A 205 -13.14 4.32 13.10
C ALA A 205 -14.13 3.43 13.87
N ALA A 206 -13.67 2.40 14.59
CA ALA A 206 -14.53 1.55 15.43
C ALA A 206 -15.34 2.37 16.43
N LYS A 207 -14.69 3.30 17.14
CA LYS A 207 -15.34 4.18 18.11
C LYS A 207 -16.39 5.09 17.45
N ILE A 208 -16.06 5.67 16.31
CA ILE A 208 -17.00 6.51 15.53
C ILE A 208 -18.21 5.69 15.10
N LEU A 209 -18.00 4.47 14.60
CA LEU A 209 -19.05 3.54 14.17
C LEU A 209 -20.01 3.20 15.32
N ASP A 210 -19.47 2.87 16.50
CA ASP A 210 -20.26 2.64 17.71
C ASP A 210 -21.09 3.89 18.10
N GLU A 211 -20.49 5.09 18.00
CA GLU A 211 -21.17 6.36 18.34
C GLU A 211 -22.33 6.70 17.38
N ILE A 212 -22.21 6.35 16.09
CA ILE A 212 -23.29 6.52 15.10
C ILE A 212 -24.31 5.38 15.11
N GLY A 213 -24.11 4.36 15.95
CA GLY A 213 -25.04 3.24 16.14
C GLY A 213 -24.87 2.09 15.15
N VAL A 214 -23.74 2.03 14.43
CA VAL A 214 -23.39 0.87 13.60
C VAL A 214 -23.00 -0.29 14.52
N LYS A 215 -23.47 -1.49 14.19
CA LYS A 215 -23.18 -2.70 14.94
C LYS A 215 -22.04 -3.49 14.31
N GLY A 216 -21.33 -4.27 15.11
CA GLY A 216 -20.42 -5.30 14.64
C GLY A 216 -21.16 -6.52 14.08
N PRO A 217 -20.44 -7.50 13.48
CA PRO A 217 -21.03 -8.75 13.05
C PRO A 217 -21.71 -9.50 14.21
N PRO A 218 -22.72 -10.35 13.93
CA PRO A 218 -23.31 -11.23 14.93
C PRO A 218 -22.23 -12.09 15.59
N ASP A 219 -22.24 -12.14 16.91
CA ASP A 219 -21.36 -13.05 17.64
C ASP A 219 -21.74 -14.50 17.28
N PRO A 220 -20.77 -15.36 16.91
CA PRO A 220 -21.05 -16.71 16.41
C PRO A 220 -21.69 -17.63 17.47
N VAL A 221 -21.54 -17.31 18.75
CA VAL A 221 -22.12 -18.11 19.85
C VAL A 221 -23.51 -17.60 20.20
N THR A 222 -23.69 -16.28 20.27
CA THR A 222 -24.95 -15.70 20.76
C THR A 222 -25.91 -15.26 19.66
N GLY A 223 -25.44 -15.13 18.42
CA GLY A 223 -26.18 -14.59 17.27
C GLY A 223 -26.54 -13.11 17.38
N LYS A 224 -26.16 -12.43 18.47
CA LYS A 224 -26.47 -11.02 18.70
C LYS A 224 -25.38 -10.14 18.11
N ALA A 225 -25.79 -9.09 17.39
CA ALA A 225 -24.87 -8.09 16.88
C ALA A 225 -24.21 -7.32 18.04
N GLY A 226 -22.88 -7.33 18.08
CA GLY A 226 -22.07 -6.69 19.12
C GLY A 226 -21.68 -5.25 18.79
N ARG A 227 -20.78 -4.69 19.59
CA ARG A 227 -20.05 -3.45 19.25
C ARG A 227 -19.05 -3.73 18.13
N VAL A 228 -18.73 -2.70 17.36
CA VAL A 228 -17.68 -2.77 16.34
C VAL A 228 -16.34 -2.90 17.05
N LYS A 229 -15.64 -4.02 16.83
CA LYS A 229 -14.34 -4.31 17.45
C LYS A 229 -13.34 -4.75 16.39
N ILE A 230 -12.07 -4.43 16.62
CA ILE A 230 -10.98 -4.97 15.82
C ILE A 230 -10.70 -6.38 16.33
N THR A 231 -10.97 -7.39 15.51
CA THR A 231 -10.60 -8.77 15.80
C THR A 231 -9.54 -9.19 14.80
N GLY A 232 -8.36 -9.54 15.29
CA GLY A 232 -7.32 -10.05 14.41
C GLY A 232 -6.74 -9.07 13.40
N GLY A 233 -6.75 -7.78 13.73
CA GLY A 233 -6.32 -6.73 12.79
C GLY A 233 -7.38 -6.39 11.74
N VAL A 234 -8.62 -6.82 11.94
CA VAL A 234 -9.74 -6.52 11.04
C VAL A 234 -10.86 -5.90 11.85
N LEU A 235 -11.32 -4.73 11.40
CA LEU A 235 -12.58 -4.17 11.85
C LEU A 235 -13.65 -4.62 10.87
N GLU A 236 -14.64 -5.35 11.37
CA GLU A 236 -15.81 -5.74 10.60
C GLU A 236 -17.06 -5.11 11.21
N THR A 237 -17.98 -4.68 10.36
CA THR A 237 -19.31 -4.23 10.75
C THR A 237 -20.36 -5.29 10.40
N ALA A 238 -21.59 -5.09 10.87
CA ALA A 238 -22.72 -5.89 10.43
C ALA A 238 -22.91 -5.82 8.89
N PRO A 239 -23.45 -6.87 8.25
CA PRO A 239 -23.57 -6.96 6.79
C PRO A 239 -24.29 -5.77 6.14
N GLU A 240 -25.26 -5.16 6.84
CA GLU A 240 -26.04 -4.03 6.33
C GLU A 240 -25.16 -2.79 6.12
N PHE A 241 -24.21 -2.55 7.04
CA PHE A 241 -23.25 -1.47 6.91
C PHE A 241 -22.12 -1.85 5.95
N GLY A 242 -21.68 -3.11 5.96
CA GLY A 242 -20.75 -3.66 4.97
C GLY A 242 -19.43 -2.90 4.86
N LEU A 243 -18.79 -2.56 5.98
CA LEU A 243 -17.44 -2.00 6.01
C LEU A 243 -16.49 -3.01 6.65
N THR A 244 -15.40 -3.30 5.93
CA THR A 244 -14.28 -4.08 6.43
C THR A 244 -13.02 -3.23 6.35
N VAL A 245 -12.37 -3.00 7.50
CA VAL A 245 -11.10 -2.27 7.55
C VAL A 245 -9.99 -3.20 7.99
N ASN A 246 -9.05 -3.42 7.07
CA ASN A 246 -7.78 -4.06 7.33
C ASN A 246 -6.87 -3.09 8.11
N ALA A 247 -6.76 -3.30 9.42
CA ALA A 247 -5.84 -2.55 10.25
C ALA A 247 -4.40 -2.97 9.93
N ALA A 248 -3.63 -2.05 9.37
CA ALA A 248 -2.19 -2.21 9.20
C ALA A 248 -1.54 -2.51 10.55
N PRO A 249 -0.36 -3.14 10.56
CA PRO A 249 0.27 -3.53 11.79
C PRO A 249 0.42 -2.40 12.77
N GLY A 250 0.21 -2.74 14.05
CA GLY A 250 0.81 -1.94 15.11
C GLY A 250 2.29 -1.74 14.80
N ALA A 251 2.90 -0.73 15.41
CA ALA A 251 4.31 -0.37 15.20
C ALA A 251 5.34 -1.47 15.59
N ASP A 252 4.86 -2.67 15.88
CA ASP A 252 5.66 -3.81 16.24
C ASP A 252 6.68 -4.08 15.13
N ARG A 253 7.94 -4.16 15.57
CA ARG A 253 9.07 -4.37 14.68
C ARG A 253 8.85 -5.64 13.87
N ILE A 254 9.01 -5.57 12.55
CA ILE A 254 8.94 -6.75 11.69
C ILE A 254 9.80 -7.89 12.26
N GLY A 255 9.22 -9.07 12.35
CA GLY A 255 9.82 -10.27 12.95
C GLY A 255 9.64 -10.40 14.47
N SER A 256 9.07 -9.40 15.16
CA SER A 256 8.69 -9.52 16.57
C SER A 256 7.51 -10.49 16.77
N ALA A 257 7.30 -10.94 18.02
CA ALA A 257 6.17 -11.78 18.38
C ALA A 257 4.81 -11.12 18.06
N GLY A 258 4.69 -9.80 18.25
CA GLY A 258 3.48 -9.04 17.90
C GLY A 258 3.22 -9.03 16.39
N HIS A 259 4.25 -8.76 15.58
CA HIS A 259 4.16 -8.87 14.12
C HIS A 259 3.77 -10.28 13.66
N GLN A 260 4.38 -11.33 14.21
CA GLN A 260 4.05 -12.71 13.86
C GLN A 260 2.62 -13.08 14.27
N ALA A 261 2.19 -12.72 15.48
CA ALA A 261 0.83 -12.95 15.95
C ALA A 261 -0.17 -12.28 15.01
N GLN A 262 0.09 -11.03 14.61
CA GLN A 262 -0.77 -10.32 13.68
C GLN A 262 -0.82 -10.97 12.30
N VAL A 263 0.34 -11.34 11.74
CA VAL A 263 0.40 -12.00 10.43
C VAL A 263 -0.34 -13.35 10.47
N ASN A 264 -0.23 -14.10 11.57
CA ASN A 264 -0.97 -15.33 11.78
C ASN A 264 -2.48 -15.11 11.85
N VAL A 265 -2.94 -14.11 12.62
CA VAL A 265 -4.38 -13.86 12.70
C VAL A 265 -4.92 -13.33 11.37
N GLY A 266 -4.19 -12.44 10.69
CA GLY A 266 -4.54 -11.98 9.35
C GLY A 266 -4.61 -13.13 8.34
N ALA A 267 -3.72 -14.12 8.44
CA ALA A 267 -3.74 -15.30 7.58
C ALA A 267 -4.91 -16.24 7.85
N GLN A 268 -5.36 -16.34 9.11
CA GLN A 268 -6.52 -17.15 9.47
C GLN A 268 -7.85 -16.49 9.10
N HIS A 269 -7.87 -15.17 8.99
CA HIS A 269 -9.09 -14.43 8.71
C HIS A 269 -9.59 -14.66 7.28
N ALA A 270 -10.89 -14.96 7.13
CA ALA A 270 -11.46 -15.41 5.86
C ALA A 270 -11.39 -14.34 4.75
N GLU A 271 -11.57 -13.07 5.10
CA GLU A 271 -11.64 -11.96 4.13
C GLU A 271 -10.31 -11.21 3.93
N THR A 272 -9.39 -11.35 4.87
CA THR A 272 -8.25 -10.44 4.95
C THR A 272 -7.06 -10.92 4.15
N TYR A 273 -6.57 -10.06 3.26
CA TYR A 273 -5.32 -10.27 2.58
C TYR A 273 -4.16 -10.06 3.55
N VAL A 274 -3.38 -11.12 3.80
CA VAL A 274 -2.11 -11.04 4.50
C VAL A 274 -1.17 -9.98 3.88
N SER A 275 -1.29 -9.74 2.57
CA SER A 275 -0.56 -8.70 1.85
C SER A 275 -0.98 -7.27 2.18
N GLU A 276 -2.18 -7.06 2.72
CA GLU A 276 -2.71 -5.74 3.08
C GLU A 276 -2.56 -5.46 4.59
N THR A 277 -2.87 -6.43 5.46
CA THR A 277 -2.85 -6.23 6.92
C THR A 277 -1.49 -6.41 7.58
N GLY A 278 -0.53 -7.08 6.96
CA GLY A 278 0.79 -7.30 7.55
C GLY A 278 1.85 -6.25 7.17
N GLY A 279 1.45 -5.15 6.53
CA GLY A 279 2.37 -4.17 5.92
C GLY A 279 2.49 -4.39 4.41
N ALA A 280 2.61 -3.32 3.62
CA ALA A 280 2.66 -3.46 2.18
C ALA A 280 4.00 -4.11 1.78
N LEU A 281 3.95 -5.39 1.37
CA LEU A 281 5.00 -5.90 0.51
C LEU A 281 5.02 -4.97 -0.71
N ASN A 282 6.20 -4.42 -1.00
CA ASN A 282 6.40 -3.67 -2.23
C ASN A 282 5.95 -4.59 -3.38
N GLY A 283 5.04 -4.11 -4.24
CA GLY A 283 4.39 -4.96 -5.24
C GLY A 283 5.38 -5.75 -6.10
N GLY A 284 4.91 -6.81 -6.75
CA GLY A 284 5.77 -7.74 -7.50
C GLY A 284 5.63 -9.18 -7.02
N PRO A 285 6.52 -10.09 -7.47
CA PRO A 285 6.42 -11.53 -7.21
C PRO A 285 6.22 -11.93 -5.73
N LEU A 286 6.90 -11.29 -4.78
CA LEU A 286 6.69 -11.56 -3.34
C LEU A 286 5.24 -11.32 -2.90
N LYS A 287 4.64 -10.21 -3.34
CA LYS A 287 3.25 -9.87 -3.03
C LYS A 287 2.28 -10.82 -3.73
N ASP A 288 2.54 -11.12 -5.00
CA ASP A 288 1.68 -11.98 -5.81
C ASP A 288 1.62 -13.40 -5.25
N HIS A 289 2.73 -13.91 -4.68
CA HIS A 289 2.76 -15.19 -3.99
C HIS A 289 1.87 -15.20 -2.74
N VAL A 290 2.00 -14.21 -1.85
CA VAL A 290 1.16 -14.10 -0.65
C VAL A 290 -0.33 -13.94 -1.03
N ALA A 291 -0.63 -13.13 -2.04
CA ALA A 291 -2.00 -12.92 -2.53
C ALA A 291 -2.59 -14.22 -3.10
N THR A 292 -1.80 -14.99 -3.85
CA THR A 292 -2.24 -16.28 -4.42
C THR A 292 -2.55 -17.31 -3.32
N LEU A 293 -1.74 -17.38 -2.26
CA LEU A 293 -2.03 -18.24 -1.10
C LEU A 293 -3.32 -17.82 -0.38
N ASP A 294 -3.56 -16.51 -0.24
CA ASP A 294 -4.79 -16.01 0.37
C ASP A 294 -6.04 -16.33 -0.48
N HIS A 295 -5.95 -16.18 -1.80
CA HIS A 295 -7.01 -16.58 -2.72
C HIS A 295 -7.25 -18.08 -2.73
N THR A 296 -6.18 -18.87 -2.60
CA THR A 296 -6.25 -20.33 -2.46
C THR A 296 -7.01 -20.69 -1.19
N LYS A 297 -6.63 -20.14 -0.04
CA LYS A 297 -7.33 -20.31 1.25
C LYS A 297 -8.83 -20.03 1.13
N LYS A 298 -9.21 -18.92 0.47
CA LYS A 298 -10.62 -18.57 0.24
C LYS A 298 -11.34 -19.59 -0.62
N ALA A 299 -10.71 -20.07 -1.70
CA ALA A 299 -11.28 -21.10 -2.56
C ALA A 299 -11.49 -22.44 -1.84
N LEU A 300 -10.67 -22.76 -0.82
CA LEU A 300 -10.73 -24.05 -0.11
C LEU A 300 -12.11 -24.35 0.49
N HIS A 301 -12.85 -23.33 0.93
CA HIS A 301 -14.19 -23.53 1.48
C HIS A 301 -15.11 -24.23 0.47
N GLY A 302 -15.10 -23.81 -0.80
CA GLY A 302 -15.90 -24.45 -1.83
C GLY A 302 -15.21 -25.65 -2.48
N THR A 303 -13.87 -25.68 -2.59
CA THR A 303 -13.20 -26.88 -3.12
C THR A 303 -13.26 -28.08 -2.17
N ASN A 304 -13.48 -27.88 -0.87
CA ASN A 304 -13.58 -28.96 0.11
C ASN A 304 -15.03 -29.31 0.50
N ALA A 305 -16.01 -28.52 0.06
CA ALA A 305 -17.42 -28.81 0.29
C ALA A 305 -17.84 -30.10 -0.46
N PRO A 306 -18.86 -30.83 0.00
CA PRO A 306 -19.47 -31.90 -0.78
C PRO A 306 -19.93 -31.40 -2.16
N PRO A 307 -19.71 -32.12 -3.27
CA PRO A 307 -20.15 -31.68 -4.59
C PRO A 307 -21.64 -31.35 -4.66
N GLU A 308 -22.47 -32.06 -3.91
CA GLU A 308 -23.92 -31.86 -3.82
C GLU A 308 -24.28 -30.49 -3.23
N SER A 309 -23.51 -29.98 -2.27
CA SER A 309 -23.75 -28.66 -1.69
C SER A 309 -23.34 -27.52 -2.62
N LEU A 310 -22.59 -27.81 -3.68
CA LEU A 310 -22.20 -26.82 -4.68
C LEU A 310 -23.25 -26.63 -5.78
N VAL A 311 -24.11 -27.63 -6.01
CA VAL A 311 -25.13 -27.62 -7.07
C VAL A 311 -26.05 -26.40 -6.93
N GLY A 312 -26.42 -25.80 -8.06
CA GLY A 312 -27.16 -24.56 -8.10
C GLY A 312 -26.25 -23.32 -8.03
N GLY A 313 -26.78 -22.23 -7.50
CA GLY A 313 -26.07 -20.97 -7.28
C GLY A 313 -25.52 -20.82 -5.86
N SER A 314 -25.08 -21.93 -5.24
CA SER A 314 -24.66 -22.00 -3.83
C SER A 314 -23.57 -20.96 -3.49
N PRO A 315 -23.59 -20.34 -2.29
CA PRO A 315 -22.51 -19.45 -1.85
C PRO A 315 -21.13 -20.09 -1.92
N GLU A 316 -21.02 -21.38 -1.58
CA GLU A 316 -19.78 -22.16 -1.62
C GLU A 316 -19.21 -22.27 -3.04
N GLY A 317 -20.07 -22.50 -4.04
CA GLY A 317 -19.68 -22.52 -5.45
C GLY A 317 -19.16 -21.15 -5.92
N GLN A 318 -19.80 -20.07 -5.49
CA GLN A 318 -19.36 -18.70 -5.80
C GLN A 318 -17.99 -18.38 -5.17
N VAL A 319 -17.78 -18.78 -3.92
CA VAL A 319 -16.51 -18.57 -3.19
C VAL A 319 -15.36 -19.35 -3.85
N MET A 320 -15.59 -20.62 -4.22
CA MET A 320 -14.63 -21.43 -4.99
C MET A 320 -14.23 -20.73 -6.29
N ALA A 321 -15.22 -20.32 -7.08
CA ALA A 321 -14.98 -19.71 -8.38
C ALA A 321 -14.28 -18.35 -8.25
N LYS A 322 -14.68 -17.52 -7.27
CA LYS A 322 -14.05 -16.23 -6.96
C LYS A 322 -12.58 -16.40 -6.57
N GLY A 323 -12.28 -17.32 -5.65
CA GLY A 323 -10.92 -17.57 -5.18
C GLY A 323 -10.02 -18.10 -6.30
N THR A 324 -10.51 -19.07 -7.07
CA THR A 324 -9.78 -19.66 -8.22
C THR A 324 -9.44 -18.63 -9.29
N LEU A 325 -10.42 -17.83 -9.72
CA LEU A 325 -10.18 -16.76 -10.70
C LEU A 325 -9.16 -15.72 -10.21
N LYS A 326 -9.27 -15.30 -8.95
CA LYS A 326 -8.34 -14.31 -8.40
C LYS A 326 -6.92 -14.86 -8.25
N ALA A 327 -6.77 -16.13 -7.86
CA ALA A 327 -5.46 -16.79 -7.82
C ALA A 327 -4.84 -16.91 -9.22
N ALA A 328 -5.61 -17.36 -10.21
CA ALA A 328 -5.14 -17.47 -11.60
C ALA A 328 -4.70 -16.11 -12.17
N ASN A 329 -5.50 -15.06 -11.94
CA ASN A 329 -5.19 -13.70 -12.38
C ASN A 329 -3.98 -13.12 -11.65
N SER A 330 -3.87 -13.32 -10.33
CA SER A 330 -2.73 -12.82 -9.54
C SER A 330 -1.42 -13.49 -9.96
N ALA A 331 -1.47 -14.78 -10.29
CA ALA A 331 -0.33 -15.52 -10.82
C ALA A 331 -0.05 -15.23 -12.31
N GLY A 332 -0.95 -14.52 -12.99
CA GLY A 332 -0.89 -14.30 -14.43
C GLY A 332 -0.84 -15.60 -15.21
N LEU A 333 -1.60 -16.63 -14.81
CA LEU A 333 -1.71 -17.87 -15.57
C LEU A 333 -2.27 -17.57 -16.97
N ASP A 334 -1.66 -18.13 -18.00
CA ASP A 334 -2.16 -18.00 -19.36
C ASP A 334 -3.45 -18.84 -19.54
N PRO A 335 -4.40 -18.38 -20.37
CA PRO A 335 -5.66 -19.10 -20.60
C PRO A 335 -5.47 -20.53 -21.11
N GLN A 336 -4.42 -20.81 -21.89
CA GLN A 336 -4.15 -22.14 -22.45
C GLN A 336 -3.80 -23.16 -21.36
N THR A 337 -3.01 -22.77 -20.36
CA THR A 337 -2.72 -23.61 -19.19
C THR A 337 -4.01 -23.93 -18.43
N VAL A 338 -4.88 -22.94 -18.24
CA VAL A 338 -6.16 -23.14 -17.54
C VAL A 338 -7.12 -24.03 -18.34
N GLU A 339 -7.20 -23.84 -19.66
CA GLU A 339 -7.95 -24.69 -20.60
C GLU A 339 -7.44 -26.13 -20.56
N ALA A 340 -6.12 -26.35 -20.60
CA ALA A 340 -5.52 -27.69 -20.54
C ALA A 340 -5.86 -28.40 -19.22
N ILE A 341 -5.86 -27.68 -18.10
CA ILE A 341 -6.30 -28.21 -16.79
C ILE A 341 -7.79 -28.58 -16.82
N ALA A 342 -8.64 -27.72 -17.39
CA ALA A 342 -10.08 -27.98 -17.49
C ALA A 342 -10.38 -29.21 -18.38
N ALA A 343 -9.70 -29.32 -19.52
CA ALA A 343 -9.82 -30.44 -20.45
C ALA A 343 -9.40 -31.76 -19.79
N LYS A 344 -8.26 -31.77 -19.08
CA LYS A 344 -7.77 -32.93 -18.31
C LYS A 344 -8.77 -33.42 -17.26
N ASN A 345 -9.60 -32.53 -16.73
CA ASN A 345 -10.56 -32.84 -15.67
C ASN A 345 -11.99 -33.11 -16.16
N GLY A 346 -12.22 -33.10 -17.48
CA GLY A 346 -13.51 -33.47 -18.07
C GLY A 346 -14.55 -32.35 -18.09
N VAL A 347 -14.13 -31.07 -18.00
CA VAL A 347 -15.03 -29.93 -18.21
C VAL A 347 -15.51 -29.94 -19.66
N LYS A 348 -16.83 -29.85 -19.89
CA LYS A 348 -17.45 -29.96 -21.23
C LYS A 348 -17.00 -28.88 -22.22
N SER A 349 -16.65 -27.70 -21.72
CA SER A 349 -16.19 -26.56 -22.53
C SER A 349 -14.93 -25.95 -21.91
N PRO A 350 -13.77 -26.62 -22.08
CA PRO A 350 -12.52 -26.22 -21.44
C PRO A 350 -12.08 -24.80 -21.79
N ASP A 351 -12.31 -24.37 -23.04
CA ASP A 351 -12.01 -23.05 -23.57
C ASP A 351 -12.78 -21.92 -22.85
N LYS A 352 -13.94 -22.24 -22.28
CA LYS A 352 -14.84 -21.31 -21.57
C LYS A 352 -14.72 -21.35 -20.06
N ILE A 353 -13.79 -22.13 -19.49
CA ILE A 353 -13.74 -22.35 -18.04
C ILE A 353 -13.61 -21.04 -17.24
N LEU A 354 -12.83 -20.07 -17.71
CA LEU A 354 -12.68 -18.78 -17.03
C LEU A 354 -13.99 -17.98 -17.03
N ASP A 355 -14.75 -18.02 -18.12
CA ASP A 355 -16.07 -17.39 -18.23
C ASP A 355 -17.09 -18.11 -17.34
N THR A 356 -17.11 -19.45 -17.36
CA THR A 356 -17.96 -20.25 -16.47
C THR A 356 -17.69 -19.95 -15.00
N LEU A 357 -16.43 -19.88 -14.57
CA LEU A 357 -16.10 -19.48 -13.20
C LEU A 357 -16.53 -18.03 -12.92
N ALA A 358 -16.48 -17.12 -13.90
CA ALA A 358 -16.90 -15.73 -13.71
C ALA A 358 -18.42 -15.60 -13.58
N GLU A 359 -19.18 -16.40 -14.34
CA GLU A 359 -20.62 -16.50 -14.25
C GLU A 359 -21.07 -17.15 -12.94
N ILE A 360 -20.42 -18.23 -12.50
CA ILE A 360 -20.67 -18.85 -11.19
C ILE A 360 -20.37 -17.84 -10.08
N LYS A 361 -19.20 -17.17 -10.10
CA LYS A 361 -18.82 -16.13 -9.12
C LYS A 361 -19.89 -15.03 -8.97
N THR A 362 -20.59 -14.70 -10.05
CA THR A 362 -21.62 -13.65 -10.06
C THR A 362 -23.04 -14.18 -9.85
N GLY A 363 -23.20 -15.50 -9.67
CA GLY A 363 -24.49 -16.17 -9.53
C GLY A 363 -25.31 -16.20 -10.83
N ARG A 364 -24.70 -15.92 -11.99
CA ARG A 364 -25.37 -15.96 -13.30
C ARG A 364 -25.45 -17.37 -13.87
N ALA A 365 -24.49 -18.22 -13.54
CA ALA A 365 -24.52 -19.65 -13.85
C ALA A 365 -24.66 -20.46 -12.57
N ALA A 366 -25.52 -21.48 -12.63
CA ALA A 366 -25.67 -22.49 -11.61
C ALA A 366 -24.85 -23.73 -12.00
N ILE A 367 -24.26 -24.41 -11.02
CA ILE A 367 -23.62 -25.72 -11.25
C ILE A 367 -24.73 -26.75 -11.40
N ALA A 368 -24.81 -27.45 -12.54
CA ALA A 368 -26.00 -28.20 -12.92
C ALA A 368 -26.13 -29.54 -12.18
N SER A 369 -25.01 -30.18 -11.82
CA SER A 369 -25.02 -31.49 -11.14
C SER A 369 -23.83 -31.71 -10.21
N PRO A 370 -23.89 -32.70 -9.30
CA PRO A 370 -22.77 -33.07 -8.44
C PRO A 370 -21.52 -33.51 -9.22
N GLU A 371 -21.69 -34.15 -10.38
CA GLU A 371 -20.57 -34.56 -11.23
C GLU A 371 -19.87 -33.35 -11.85
N GLU A 372 -20.63 -32.36 -12.31
CA GLU A 372 -20.07 -31.09 -12.78
C GLU A 372 -19.36 -30.36 -11.64
N ALA A 373 -19.97 -30.30 -10.45
CA ALA A 373 -19.35 -29.73 -9.26
C ALA A 373 -18.00 -30.41 -8.95
N ALA A 374 -17.94 -31.73 -8.96
CA ALA A 374 -16.71 -32.49 -8.71
C ALA A 374 -15.62 -32.20 -9.76
N SER A 375 -16.00 -32.11 -11.03
CA SER A 375 -15.09 -31.72 -12.12
C SER A 375 -14.55 -30.29 -11.94
N LEU A 376 -15.41 -29.33 -11.60
CA LEU A 376 -15.04 -27.94 -11.34
C LEU A 376 -14.16 -27.81 -10.08
N GLN A 377 -14.42 -28.58 -9.02
CA GLN A 377 -13.58 -28.62 -7.82
C GLN A 377 -12.17 -29.12 -8.16
N LYS A 378 -12.07 -30.23 -8.90
CA LYS A 378 -10.77 -30.78 -9.31
C LYS A 378 -10.00 -29.81 -10.21
N THR A 379 -10.68 -29.22 -11.19
CA THR A 379 -10.15 -28.17 -12.07
C THR A 379 -9.65 -26.98 -11.25
N SER A 380 -10.44 -26.50 -10.29
CA SER A 380 -10.08 -25.38 -9.41
C SER A 380 -8.84 -25.69 -8.57
N ARG A 381 -8.76 -26.88 -7.94
CA ARG A 381 -7.57 -27.29 -7.17
C ARG A 381 -6.30 -27.33 -8.03
N GLU A 382 -6.39 -27.83 -9.26
CA GLU A 382 -5.24 -27.87 -10.19
C GLU A 382 -4.84 -26.46 -10.66
N ILE A 383 -5.80 -25.56 -10.94
CA ILE A 383 -5.53 -24.14 -11.24
C ILE A 383 -4.84 -23.45 -10.07
N LEU A 384 -5.34 -23.63 -8.85
CA LEU A 384 -4.74 -23.06 -7.62
C LEU A 384 -3.30 -23.55 -7.43
N THR A 385 -3.05 -24.84 -7.63
CA THR A 385 -1.70 -25.45 -7.52
C THR A 385 -0.75 -24.89 -8.59
N ALA A 386 -1.22 -24.75 -9.83
CA ALA A 386 -0.43 -24.17 -10.93
C ALA A 386 -0.12 -22.69 -10.67
N ALA A 387 -1.10 -21.94 -10.16
CA ALA A 387 -0.95 -20.54 -9.79
C ALA A 387 0.13 -20.39 -8.69
N GLU A 388 0.00 -21.15 -7.59
CA GLU A 388 0.96 -21.15 -6.47
C GLU A 388 2.38 -21.49 -6.94
N THR A 389 2.55 -22.56 -7.73
CA THR A 389 3.86 -22.99 -8.24
C THR A 389 4.55 -21.88 -9.05
N LYS A 390 3.78 -21.20 -9.92
CA LYS A 390 4.30 -20.12 -10.77
C LYS A 390 4.78 -18.93 -9.93
N VAL A 391 3.95 -18.43 -9.02
CA VAL A 391 4.31 -17.27 -8.18
C VAL A 391 5.38 -17.60 -7.15
N GLN A 392 5.41 -18.82 -6.61
CA GLN A 392 6.43 -19.27 -5.67
C GLN A 392 7.82 -19.25 -6.32
N SER A 393 7.95 -19.71 -7.57
CA SER A 393 9.21 -19.68 -8.32
C SER A 393 9.70 -18.25 -8.59
N ALA A 394 8.77 -17.36 -8.99
CA ALA A 394 9.08 -15.95 -9.20
C ALA A 394 9.49 -15.25 -7.89
N ALA A 395 8.76 -15.51 -6.80
CA ALA A 395 9.06 -14.96 -5.48
C ALA A 395 10.39 -15.48 -4.91
N ALA A 396 10.74 -16.75 -5.13
CA ALA A 396 12.04 -17.31 -4.73
C ALA A 396 13.20 -16.60 -5.48
N THR A 397 13.00 -16.30 -6.77
CA THR A 397 13.97 -15.54 -7.57
C THR A 397 14.15 -14.12 -7.04
N GLU A 398 13.05 -13.41 -6.76
CA GLU A 398 13.08 -12.06 -6.18
C GLU A 398 13.71 -12.04 -4.78
N ALA A 399 13.36 -12.98 -3.90
CA ALA A 399 13.97 -13.11 -2.58
C ALA A 399 15.50 -13.29 -2.66
N LYS A 400 15.98 -14.09 -3.63
CA LYS A 400 17.43 -14.26 -3.88
C LYS A 400 18.09 -12.96 -4.38
N GLN A 401 17.41 -12.20 -5.23
CA GLN A 401 17.88 -10.88 -5.66
C GLN A 401 17.95 -9.89 -4.49
N MET A 402 16.97 -9.89 -3.59
CA MET A 402 16.98 -9.07 -2.38
C MET A 402 18.10 -9.48 -1.41
N GLN A 403 18.38 -10.77 -1.26
CA GLN A 403 19.55 -11.25 -0.49
C GLN A 403 20.88 -10.76 -1.09
N THR A 404 21.02 -10.80 -2.41
CA THR A 404 22.20 -10.25 -3.11
C THR A 404 22.32 -8.74 -2.88
N ARG A 405 21.19 -8.01 -2.95
CA ARG A 405 21.13 -6.57 -2.69
C ARG A 405 21.51 -6.22 -1.25
N ILE A 406 21.14 -7.06 -0.27
CA ILE A 406 21.57 -6.90 1.13
C ILE A 406 23.09 -6.96 1.20
N ALA A 407 23.71 -8.01 0.62
CA ALA A 407 25.17 -8.16 0.61
C ALA A 407 25.87 -6.96 -0.07
N ASP A 408 25.35 -6.50 -1.20
CA ASP A 408 25.89 -5.34 -1.92
C ASP A 408 25.79 -4.04 -1.11
N LEU A 409 24.67 -3.82 -0.41
CA LEU A 409 24.47 -2.64 0.45
C LEU A 409 25.41 -2.68 1.67
N GLU A 410 25.63 -3.86 2.23
CA GLU A 410 26.57 -4.04 3.35
C GLU A 410 28.02 -3.83 2.93
N ALA A 411 28.43 -4.36 1.78
CA ALA A 411 29.74 -4.10 1.20
C ALA A 411 29.98 -2.60 0.94
N LYS A 412 28.91 -1.85 0.66
CA LYS A 412 28.93 -0.38 0.50
C LYS A 412 28.81 0.40 1.81
N GLY A 413 28.73 -0.27 2.97
CA GLY A 413 28.56 0.37 4.28
C GLY A 413 27.16 0.94 4.55
N MET A 414 26.17 0.67 3.68
CA MET A 414 24.79 1.17 3.78
C MET A 414 23.92 0.28 4.68
N LYS A 415 24.32 0.14 5.95
CA LYS A 415 23.67 -0.75 6.93
C LYS A 415 22.17 -0.47 7.14
N PRO A 416 21.69 0.79 7.24
CA PRO A 416 20.26 1.05 7.43
C PRO A 416 19.40 0.55 6.26
N GLN A 417 19.86 0.73 5.02
CA GLN A 417 19.18 0.27 3.81
C GLN A 417 19.20 -1.26 3.71
N ALA A 418 20.34 -1.89 4.03
CA ALA A 418 20.41 -3.35 4.10
C ALA A 418 19.42 -3.92 5.13
N GLN A 419 19.29 -3.26 6.29
CA GLN A 419 18.33 -3.66 7.31
C GLN A 419 16.87 -3.49 6.85
N GLN A 420 16.55 -2.45 6.07
CA GLN A 420 15.21 -2.31 5.48
C GLN A 420 14.89 -3.49 4.56
N VAL A 421 15.79 -3.86 3.66
CA VAL A 421 15.60 -5.01 2.75
C VAL A 421 15.50 -6.33 3.53
N ARG A 422 16.27 -6.49 4.62
CA ARG A 422 16.12 -7.66 5.53
C ARG A 422 14.74 -7.73 6.15
N ASN A 423 14.22 -6.60 6.62
CA ASN A 423 12.88 -6.54 7.20
C ASN A 423 11.84 -6.91 6.14
N GLU A 424 11.96 -6.43 4.89
CA GLU A 424 11.03 -6.81 3.81
C GLU A 424 11.02 -8.33 3.55
N ILE A 425 12.19 -8.99 3.51
CA ILE A 425 12.28 -10.45 3.37
C ILE A 425 11.68 -11.17 4.58
N ALA A 426 11.99 -10.71 5.80
CA ALA A 426 11.48 -11.32 7.03
C ALA A 426 9.94 -11.22 7.11
N ASP A 427 9.39 -10.09 6.69
CA ASP A 427 7.96 -9.87 6.57
C ASP A 427 7.32 -10.81 5.56
N TYR A 428 7.86 -10.89 4.33
CA TYR A 428 7.42 -11.85 3.32
C TYR A 428 7.43 -13.29 3.84
N ASN A 429 8.52 -13.73 4.48
CA ASN A 429 8.62 -15.10 5.00
C ASN A 429 7.60 -15.40 6.09
N ALA A 430 7.36 -14.45 7.01
CA ALA A 430 6.33 -14.58 8.03
C ALA A 430 4.94 -14.73 7.39
N LYS A 431 4.64 -13.92 6.36
CA LYS A 431 3.37 -13.91 5.64
C LYS A 431 3.12 -15.18 4.84
N VAL A 432 4.11 -15.64 4.06
CA VAL A 432 4.00 -16.89 3.30
C VAL A 432 3.83 -18.07 4.25
N LYS A 433 4.58 -18.11 5.36
CA LYS A 433 4.42 -19.17 6.36
C LYS A 433 3.00 -19.18 6.92
N ALA A 434 2.52 -18.05 7.41
CA ALA A 434 1.18 -17.96 8.00
C ALA A 434 0.07 -18.28 6.98
N ALA A 435 0.18 -17.77 5.74
CA ALA A 435 -0.79 -18.07 4.68
C ALA A 435 -0.75 -19.55 4.28
N SER A 436 0.43 -20.16 4.16
CA SER A 436 0.59 -21.59 3.88
C SER A 436 0.05 -22.46 5.01
N ASP A 437 0.29 -22.08 6.27
CA ASP A 437 -0.23 -22.78 7.45
C ASP A 437 -1.77 -22.70 7.48
N ALA A 438 -2.37 -21.56 7.10
CA ALA A 438 -3.82 -21.41 6.98
C ALA A 438 -4.40 -22.26 5.83
N VAL A 439 -3.73 -22.32 4.68
CA VAL A 439 -4.10 -23.20 3.55
C VAL A 439 -4.07 -24.67 3.99
N LYS A 440 -3.04 -25.10 4.72
CA LYS A 440 -2.90 -26.50 5.18
C LYS A 440 -3.86 -26.85 6.32
N GLY A 441 -4.05 -25.96 7.29
CA GLY A 441 -4.85 -26.21 8.49
C GLY A 441 -6.34 -26.46 8.24
N THR A 442 -6.89 -25.98 7.11
CA THR A 442 -8.29 -26.22 6.74
C THR A 442 -8.59 -27.64 6.24
N SER A 443 -7.57 -28.50 6.10
CA SER A 443 -7.72 -29.87 5.61
C SER A 443 -7.90 -30.93 6.71
N GLU A 444 -7.75 -30.57 7.98
CA GLU A 444 -8.11 -31.46 9.08
C GLU A 444 -9.60 -31.25 9.45
N PRO A 445 -10.47 -32.26 9.34
CA PRO A 445 -11.85 -32.13 9.78
C PRO A 445 -11.86 -31.82 11.28
N VAL A 446 -12.53 -30.73 11.66
CA VAL A 446 -12.76 -30.37 13.06
C VAL A 446 -13.52 -31.53 13.72
N ARG A 447 -12.78 -32.39 14.43
CA ARG A 447 -13.40 -33.36 15.34
C ARG A 447 -13.95 -32.57 16.51
N VAL A 448 -15.28 -32.55 16.63
CA VAL A 448 -15.97 -32.06 17.82
C VAL A 448 -15.44 -32.85 19.02
N ASN A 449 -14.97 -32.11 20.04
CA ASN A 449 -14.34 -32.63 21.26
C ASN A 449 -15.17 -33.76 21.92
N GLU A 450 -14.61 -34.96 21.98
CA GLU A 450 -14.77 -35.83 23.15
C GLU A 450 -13.69 -35.46 24.18
N GLU A 451 -14.06 -35.48 25.47
CA GLU A 451 -13.22 -35.07 26.61
C GLU A 451 -11.82 -35.73 26.65
N PRO A 452 -10.77 -34.99 27.05
CA PRO A 452 -9.41 -35.53 27.02
C PRO A 452 -9.15 -36.44 28.22
N LYS A 453 -8.94 -37.73 27.97
CA LYS A 453 -8.13 -38.59 28.86
C LYS A 453 -6.64 -38.37 28.58
N ALA A 454 -5.89 -38.12 29.65
CA ALA A 454 -4.44 -37.93 29.62
C ALA A 454 -3.71 -39.23 29.22
N ALA A 455 -2.83 -39.15 28.20
CA ALA A 455 -1.59 -39.95 28.12
C ALA A 455 -0.62 -39.47 27.01
N SER A 456 0.62 -39.26 27.45
CA SER A 456 1.93 -39.51 26.80
C SER A 456 2.27 -38.88 25.43
N GLY A 457 3.08 -37.82 25.52
CA GLY A 457 4.38 -37.64 24.86
C GLY A 457 4.64 -38.26 23.48
N GLY A 458 4.90 -37.40 22.50
CA GLY A 458 5.74 -37.75 21.34
C GLY A 458 5.18 -37.38 19.97
N ARG A 459 4.95 -36.10 19.66
CA ARG A 459 4.66 -35.67 18.27
C ARG A 459 5.26 -34.32 17.81
N LEU A 460 6.23 -33.75 18.52
CA LEU A 460 6.78 -32.42 18.16
C LEU A 460 8.06 -32.42 17.27
N MET A 461 8.52 -33.56 16.77
CA MET A 461 9.86 -33.68 16.15
C MET A 461 9.90 -34.08 14.65
N LYS A 462 8.79 -33.97 13.91
CA LYS A 462 8.78 -34.38 12.47
C LYS A 462 8.57 -33.27 11.45
N ALA A 463 8.07 -32.08 11.81
CA ALA A 463 7.79 -31.02 10.84
C ALA A 463 8.93 -30.00 10.63
N GLY A 464 9.85 -29.85 11.59
CA GLY A 464 10.99 -28.91 11.48
C GLY A 464 12.20 -29.43 10.68
N GLY A 465 12.26 -30.74 10.40
CA GLY A 465 13.47 -31.39 9.88
C GLY A 465 13.75 -31.20 8.39
N ALA A 466 12.72 -31.03 7.55
CA ALA A 466 12.90 -31.01 6.10
C ALA A 466 13.49 -29.68 5.58
N GLY A 467 13.06 -28.54 6.14
CA GLY A 467 13.56 -27.22 5.75
C GLY A 467 15.00 -26.96 6.20
N LEU A 468 15.37 -27.43 7.40
CA LEU A 468 16.74 -27.34 7.93
C LEU A 468 17.70 -28.30 7.21
N MET A 469 17.26 -29.48 6.80
CA MET A 469 18.10 -30.39 6.01
C MET A 469 18.44 -29.82 4.63
N ILE A 470 17.49 -29.19 3.94
CA ILE A 470 17.73 -28.65 2.59
C ILE A 470 18.66 -27.43 2.66
N TYR A 471 18.49 -26.55 3.64
CA TYR A 471 19.39 -25.40 3.87
C TYR A 471 20.78 -25.85 4.33
N GLY A 472 20.87 -26.85 5.22
CA GLY A 472 22.13 -27.43 5.68
C GLY A 472 22.93 -28.07 4.53
N ILE A 473 22.29 -28.89 3.70
CA ILE A 473 22.94 -29.50 2.52
C ILE A 473 23.44 -28.43 1.55
N TYR A 474 22.72 -27.31 1.40
CA TYR A 474 23.15 -26.21 0.54
C TYR A 474 24.38 -25.46 1.09
N GLU A 475 24.42 -25.09 2.37
CA GLU A 475 25.61 -24.48 2.97
C GLU A 475 26.80 -25.46 3.02
N GLY A 476 26.54 -26.73 3.32
CA GLY A 476 27.55 -27.77 3.31
C GLY A 476 28.18 -27.97 1.94
N TYR A 477 27.38 -27.86 0.87
CA TYR A 477 27.87 -27.92 -0.50
C TYR A 477 28.77 -26.74 -0.85
N GLN A 478 28.42 -25.52 -0.44
CA GLN A 478 29.23 -24.34 -0.72
C GLN A 478 30.57 -24.37 0.03
N LYS A 479 30.57 -24.73 1.33
CA LYS A 479 31.81 -24.91 2.09
C LYS A 479 32.69 -26.03 1.55
N ALA A 480 32.10 -27.17 1.18
CA ALA A 480 32.84 -28.27 0.57
C ALA A 480 33.49 -27.83 -0.76
N LYS A 481 32.80 -27.02 -1.55
CA LYS A 481 33.32 -26.48 -2.81
C LYS A 481 34.46 -25.48 -2.58
N GLU A 482 34.36 -24.61 -1.58
CA GLU A 482 35.43 -23.68 -1.18
C GLU A 482 36.67 -24.41 -0.67
N GLU A 483 36.50 -25.42 0.20
CA GLU A 483 37.62 -26.23 0.71
C GLU A 483 38.30 -27.04 -0.40
N MET A 484 37.54 -27.63 -1.32
CA MET A 484 38.13 -28.33 -2.46
C MET A 484 38.82 -27.37 -3.44
N ALA A 485 38.33 -26.13 -3.57
CA ALA A 485 39.00 -25.12 -4.39
C ALA A 485 40.31 -24.64 -3.74
N ALA A 486 40.34 -24.50 -2.41
CA ALA A 486 41.56 -24.17 -1.66
C ALA A 486 42.61 -25.30 -1.70
N ASN A 487 42.17 -26.56 -1.59
CA ASN A 487 43.08 -27.72 -1.61
C ASN A 487 43.66 -28.01 -3.01
N LYS A 488 43.02 -27.55 -4.08
CA LYS A 488 43.53 -27.68 -5.46
C LYS A 488 44.66 -26.70 -5.82
N GLN A 489 45.07 -25.81 -4.92
CA GLN A 489 46.19 -24.88 -5.16
C GLN A 489 47.59 -25.51 -4.95
N GLY A 490 47.71 -26.82 -4.70
CA GLY A 490 49.00 -27.48 -4.43
C GLY A 490 49.31 -28.77 -5.17
N GLU A 491 48.40 -29.31 -6.01
CA GLU A 491 48.60 -30.62 -6.65
C GLU A 491 48.72 -30.52 -8.18
N SER A 492 49.75 -31.16 -8.74
CA SER A 492 50.03 -31.19 -10.18
C SER A 492 48.97 -31.99 -10.95
N GLN A 493 48.44 -31.40 -12.02
CA GLN A 493 47.42 -31.99 -12.90
C GLN A 493 47.88 -33.33 -13.51
N GLY A 494 47.40 -34.44 -12.96
CA GLY A 494 47.46 -35.77 -13.55
C GLY A 494 46.06 -36.38 -13.62
N ALA A 495 45.64 -36.81 -14.82
CA ALA A 495 44.29 -37.24 -15.13
C ALA A 495 43.89 -38.56 -14.43
N LEU A 496 43.15 -38.44 -13.32
CA LEU A 496 42.32 -39.45 -12.63
C LEU A 496 41.56 -38.68 -11.52
N SER A 497 40.24 -38.61 -11.35
CA SER A 497 39.05 -39.19 -11.99
C SER A 497 37.85 -38.31 -11.57
N SER A 498 36.89 -38.04 -12.45
CA SER A 498 35.70 -37.21 -12.13
C SER A 498 34.78 -37.83 -11.07
N THR A 499 35.00 -39.09 -10.72
CA THR A 499 34.19 -39.87 -9.76
C THR A 499 34.67 -39.67 -8.32
N LYS A 500 36.00 -39.54 -8.09
CA LYS A 500 36.56 -39.30 -6.76
C LYS A 500 36.20 -37.90 -6.24
N ASP A 501 36.33 -36.88 -7.09
CA ASP A 501 35.96 -35.49 -6.74
C ASP A 501 34.46 -35.34 -6.44
N LYS A 502 33.59 -36.09 -7.13
CA LYS A 502 32.15 -36.10 -6.87
C LYS A 502 31.80 -36.82 -5.57
N ALA A 503 32.47 -37.93 -5.28
CA ALA A 503 32.28 -38.68 -4.02
C ALA A 503 32.81 -37.89 -2.82
N GLU A 504 33.95 -37.21 -2.97
CA GLU A 504 34.52 -36.34 -1.94
C GLU A 504 33.66 -35.09 -1.70
N LEU A 505 33.18 -34.45 -2.77
CA LEU A 505 32.23 -33.34 -2.66
C LEU A 505 30.95 -33.76 -1.96
N ALA A 506 30.37 -34.90 -2.33
CA ALA A 506 29.17 -35.42 -1.67
C ALA A 506 29.44 -35.73 -0.19
N GLY A 507 30.55 -36.41 0.14
CA GLY A 507 30.92 -36.73 1.52
C GLY A 507 31.13 -35.48 2.39
N ARG A 508 31.84 -34.47 1.87
CA ARG A 508 32.07 -33.19 2.56
C ARG A 508 30.80 -32.34 2.65
N THR A 509 29.93 -32.39 1.64
CA THR A 509 28.61 -31.73 1.65
C THR A 509 27.75 -32.28 2.78
N PHE A 510 27.71 -33.61 2.94
CA PHE A 510 26.99 -34.24 4.05
C PHE A 510 27.63 -33.94 5.41
N TRP A 511 28.97 -33.92 5.49
CA TRP A 511 29.69 -33.60 6.72
C TRP A 511 29.37 -32.20 7.25
N HIS A 512 29.45 -31.19 6.38
CA HIS A 512 29.18 -29.81 6.74
C HIS A 512 27.67 -29.52 6.85
N GLY A 513 26.84 -30.18 6.04
CA GLY A 513 25.40 -29.92 5.96
C GLY A 513 24.55 -30.51 7.08
N LEU A 514 25.10 -31.43 7.88
CA LEU A 514 24.42 -32.02 9.05
C LEU A 514 24.76 -31.30 10.38
N GLY A 515 25.48 -30.18 10.36
CA GLY A 515 25.60 -29.28 11.52
C GLY A 515 26.48 -29.76 12.68
N PHE A 516 27.57 -30.49 12.39
CA PHE A 516 28.50 -31.01 13.42
C PHE A 516 29.60 -30.02 13.88
N SER A 517 29.39 -28.71 13.82
CA SER A 517 30.45 -27.74 14.16
C SER A 517 30.72 -27.57 15.67
N GLY A 518 29.79 -27.97 16.54
CA GLY A 518 29.97 -27.95 18.01
C GLY A 518 30.49 -29.26 18.63
N MET A 519 30.53 -30.36 17.85
CA MET A 519 31.11 -31.66 18.24
C MET A 519 32.37 -31.98 17.42
N ALA A 520 32.98 -30.95 16.83
CA ALA A 520 34.07 -31.11 15.88
C ALA A 520 35.30 -31.75 16.53
N GLU A 521 35.68 -31.42 17.76
CA GLU A 521 36.89 -31.97 18.38
C GLU A 521 36.73 -33.45 18.80
N ILE A 522 35.62 -33.80 19.45
CA ILE A 522 35.35 -35.19 19.88
C ILE A 522 35.10 -36.09 18.67
N GLY A 523 34.33 -35.62 17.68
CA GLY A 523 34.06 -36.38 16.45
C GLY A 523 35.28 -36.49 15.54
N THR A 524 36.13 -35.46 15.48
CA THR A 524 37.37 -35.50 14.71
C THR A 524 38.37 -36.44 15.36
N GLN A 525 38.55 -36.38 16.68
CA GLN A 525 39.47 -37.28 17.38
C GLN A 525 38.98 -38.74 17.31
N ALA A 526 37.71 -39.02 17.57
CA ALA A 526 37.14 -40.36 17.46
C ALA A 526 37.19 -40.91 16.02
N GLY A 527 36.99 -40.04 15.02
CA GLY A 527 37.13 -40.40 13.61
C GLY A 527 38.57 -40.71 13.21
N LYS A 528 39.54 -39.97 13.78
CA LYS A 528 40.97 -40.17 13.56
C LYS A 528 41.45 -41.46 14.21
N ASP A 529 41.08 -41.71 15.47
CA ASP A 529 41.44 -42.91 16.21
C ASP A 529 40.84 -44.18 15.57
N ALA A 530 39.57 -44.12 15.13
CA ALA A 530 38.95 -45.22 14.40
C ALA A 530 39.62 -45.50 13.04
N PHE A 531 40.11 -44.45 12.37
CA PHE A 531 40.78 -44.60 11.08
C PHE A 531 42.21 -45.12 11.24
N ASP A 532 42.93 -44.66 12.26
CA ASP A 532 44.27 -45.16 12.58
C ASP A 532 44.21 -46.62 13.06
N GLN A 533 43.17 -46.99 13.81
CA GLN A 533 42.92 -48.38 14.18
C GLN A 533 42.55 -49.23 12.95
N TYR A 534 41.70 -48.73 12.05
CA TYR A 534 41.39 -49.41 10.79
C TYR A 534 42.63 -49.63 9.92
N LYS A 535 43.54 -48.66 9.84
CA LYS A 535 44.84 -48.83 9.14
C LYS A 535 45.71 -49.89 9.80
N LYS A 536 45.78 -49.92 11.14
CA LYS A 536 46.52 -50.96 11.88
C LYS A 536 45.90 -52.34 11.65
N ASP A 537 44.59 -52.44 11.55
CA ASP A 537 43.89 -53.70 11.33
C ASP A 537 43.98 -54.18 9.86
N ILE A 538 44.06 -53.26 8.89
CA ILE A 538 44.46 -53.60 7.51
C ILE A 538 45.92 -54.07 7.48
N ALA A 539 46.83 -53.32 8.10
CA ALA A 539 48.26 -53.64 8.10
C ALA A 539 48.58 -54.97 8.80
N SER A 540 47.76 -55.37 9.78
CA SER A 540 47.86 -56.67 10.45
C SER A 540 47.06 -57.79 9.77
N GLY A 541 46.42 -57.53 8.63
CA GLY A 541 45.65 -58.51 7.87
C GLY A 541 44.31 -58.92 8.51
N LYS A 542 43.89 -58.24 9.59
CA LYS A 542 42.62 -58.52 10.27
C LYS A 542 41.40 -58.07 9.47
N ILE A 543 41.57 -57.06 8.62
CA ILE A 543 40.51 -56.52 7.78
C ILE A 543 41.03 -56.39 6.36
N SER A 544 40.21 -56.79 5.39
CA SER A 544 40.51 -56.60 3.97
C SER A 544 40.58 -55.10 3.64
N PRO A 545 41.57 -54.62 2.86
CA PRO A 545 41.65 -53.22 2.43
C PRO A 545 40.41 -52.72 1.67
N ASN A 546 39.60 -53.65 1.14
CA ASN A 546 38.41 -53.33 0.36
C ASN A 546 37.11 -53.35 1.18
N ASP A 547 37.16 -53.75 2.45
CA ASP A 547 35.98 -53.81 3.32
C ASP A 547 35.97 -52.64 4.33
N TRP A 548 35.02 -51.73 4.12
CA TRP A 548 34.84 -50.52 4.92
C TRP A 548 33.82 -50.70 6.07
N THR A 549 33.12 -51.84 6.08
CA THR A 549 32.08 -52.14 7.06
C THR A 549 32.60 -52.09 8.51
N PRO A 550 33.79 -52.65 8.84
CA PRO A 550 34.32 -52.59 10.19
C PRO A 550 34.70 -51.18 10.65
N TYR A 551 35.20 -50.34 9.74
CA TYR A 551 35.50 -48.93 10.01
C TYR A 551 34.24 -48.14 10.34
N LEU A 552 33.17 -48.33 9.55
CA LEU A 552 31.88 -47.69 9.79
C LEU A 552 31.26 -48.12 11.13
N ALA A 553 31.39 -49.40 11.49
CA ALA A 553 30.94 -49.92 12.78
C ALA A 553 31.72 -49.34 13.97
N MET A 554 33.06 -49.24 13.86
CA MET A 554 33.91 -48.61 14.88
C MET A 554 33.57 -47.13 15.07
N LYS A 555 33.36 -46.40 13.98
CA LYS A 555 32.99 -44.98 14.00
C LYS A 555 31.60 -44.75 14.63
N ALA A 556 30.62 -45.59 14.31
CA ALA A 556 29.29 -45.54 14.90
C ALA A 556 29.33 -45.82 16.42
N LYS A 557 30.14 -46.78 16.86
CA LYS A 557 30.30 -47.14 18.28
C LYS A 557 30.99 -46.03 19.08
N ALA A 558 32.00 -45.37 18.50
CA ALA A 558 32.69 -44.24 19.13
C ALA A 558 31.78 -43.00 19.27
N LEU A 559 30.96 -42.72 18.25
CA LEU A 559 29.95 -41.64 18.30
C LEU A 559 28.85 -41.91 19.33
N GLY A 560 28.35 -43.15 19.40
CA GLY A 560 27.34 -43.55 20.38
C GLY A 560 27.82 -43.44 21.83
N GLY A 561 29.08 -43.81 22.10
CA GLY A 561 29.70 -43.67 23.43
C GLY A 561 29.94 -42.22 23.85
N GLY A 562 30.36 -41.35 22.92
CA GLY A 562 30.62 -39.92 23.20
C GLY A 562 29.34 -39.12 23.51
N LEU A 563 28.23 -39.42 22.83
CA LEU A 563 26.93 -38.78 23.07
C LEU A 563 26.32 -39.14 24.44
N PHE A 564 26.56 -40.34 24.94
CA PHE A 564 26.08 -40.79 26.25
C PHE A 564 26.90 -40.21 27.42
N ALA A 565 28.19 -39.94 27.21
CA ALA A 565 29.05 -39.30 28.21
C ALA A 565 28.81 -37.78 28.32
N ALA A 566 28.58 -37.10 27.19
CA ALA A 566 28.28 -35.66 27.16
C ALA A 566 26.95 -35.30 27.84
N GLY A 567 25.94 -36.19 27.74
CA GLY A 567 24.67 -36.04 28.47
C GLY A 567 24.79 -36.18 30.00
N LYS A 568 25.87 -36.81 30.49
CA LYS A 568 26.12 -37.01 31.93
C LYS A 568 26.96 -35.88 32.55
N ALA A 569 27.74 -35.16 31.74
CA ALA A 569 28.55 -34.02 32.19
C ALA A 569 27.73 -32.72 32.35
N MET A 570 26.69 -32.52 31.54
CA MET A 570 25.85 -31.30 31.59
C MET A 570 24.93 -31.19 32.82
N THR A 571 24.82 -32.24 33.64
CA THR A 571 24.06 -32.23 34.91
C THR A 571 24.94 -32.18 36.16
N TYR A 572 26.28 -32.18 36.02
CA TYR A 572 27.20 -32.24 37.17
C TYR A 572 27.98 -30.94 37.45
N ASP A 573 28.11 -30.02 36.47
CA ASP A 573 28.89 -28.78 36.62
C ASP A 573 28.12 -27.56 37.12
N ALA A 574 26.81 -27.67 37.38
CA ALA A 574 26.02 -26.59 37.98
C ALA A 574 26.10 -26.52 39.53
N ALA A 575 26.88 -27.40 40.18
CA ALA A 575 26.85 -27.56 41.64
C ALA A 575 28.22 -27.43 42.36
N LYS A 576 29.33 -27.04 41.72
CA LYS A 576 30.63 -27.10 42.40
C LYS A 576 31.69 -26.06 42.00
N GLN A 577 31.43 -24.75 42.13
CA GLN A 577 32.54 -23.79 42.22
C GLN A 577 32.20 -22.50 42.99
N SER A 578 32.57 -22.51 44.28
CA SER A 578 32.84 -21.35 45.13
C SER A 578 34.22 -21.52 45.77
N GLY A 579 35.14 -20.56 45.63
CA GLY A 579 36.29 -20.34 46.53
C GLY A 579 37.73 -20.54 46.00
N THR A 580 38.39 -19.41 45.71
CA THR A 580 39.81 -18.95 45.90
C THR A 580 40.78 -19.79 46.78
N ASN A 581 42.14 -19.73 46.75
CA ASN A 581 43.21 -18.88 46.18
C ASN A 581 44.58 -19.61 46.38
N LEU A 582 45.46 -19.72 45.37
CA LEU A 582 46.92 -19.94 45.55
C LEU A 582 47.74 -19.64 44.26
N GLY A 583 47.43 -18.54 43.55
CA GLY A 583 48.03 -18.24 42.23
C GLY A 583 48.81 -16.92 42.12
N ASN A 584 48.84 -16.07 43.16
CA ASN A 584 49.19 -14.66 42.97
C ASN A 584 50.67 -14.28 43.22
N ALA A 585 51.56 -15.18 43.66
CA ALA A 585 52.92 -14.76 44.02
C ALA A 585 54.00 -14.99 42.95
N ILE A 586 53.71 -15.68 41.84
CA ILE A 586 54.73 -16.02 40.82
C ILE A 586 54.43 -15.38 39.45
N VAL A 587 53.22 -14.85 39.23
CA VAL A 587 52.80 -14.25 37.95
C VAL A 587 53.05 -12.73 37.89
N GLU A 588 53.13 -12.03 39.01
CA GLU A 588 53.25 -10.56 39.03
C GLU A 588 54.63 -10.04 38.58
N GLY A 589 55.68 -10.87 38.57
CA GLY A 589 57.02 -10.48 38.10
C GLY A 589 57.21 -10.52 36.57
N LEU A 590 56.41 -11.29 35.84
CA LEU A 590 56.54 -11.47 34.38
C LEU A 590 55.45 -10.73 33.57
N GLY A 591 54.34 -10.35 34.20
CA GLY A 591 53.27 -9.56 33.58
C GLY A 591 53.69 -8.12 33.27
N ALA A 592 54.34 -7.45 34.22
CA ALA A 592 54.66 -6.02 34.12
C ALA A 592 55.60 -5.67 32.94
N ALA A 593 56.55 -6.55 32.60
CA ALA A 593 57.46 -6.36 31.47
C ALA A 593 56.77 -6.62 30.11
N LYS A 594 55.86 -7.59 30.06
CA LYS A 594 55.11 -7.96 28.86
C LYS A 594 54.04 -6.93 28.52
N ASP A 595 53.38 -6.36 29.53
CA ASP A 595 52.37 -5.32 29.36
C ASP A 595 52.98 -3.98 28.93
N THR A 596 54.22 -3.69 29.35
CA THR A 596 54.95 -2.49 28.90
C THR A 596 55.41 -2.61 27.45
N ILE A 597 55.92 -3.77 27.03
CA ILE A 597 56.31 -4.00 25.63
C ILE A 597 55.08 -4.04 24.72
N LYS A 598 53.98 -4.61 25.20
CA LYS A 598 52.70 -4.62 24.49
C LYS A 598 52.12 -3.21 24.39
N SER A 599 52.19 -2.38 25.42
CA SER A 599 51.69 -1.00 25.35
C SER A 599 52.51 -0.12 24.38
N PHE A 600 53.83 -0.32 24.27
CA PHE A 600 54.64 0.37 23.26
C PHE A 600 54.36 -0.12 21.83
N LYS A 601 54.08 -1.42 21.66
CA LYS A 601 53.71 -1.97 20.36
C LYS A 601 52.31 -1.52 19.93
N ASP A 602 51.35 -1.56 20.85
CA ASP A 602 49.98 -1.10 20.64
C ASP A 602 49.94 0.41 20.39
N ALA A 603 50.74 1.22 21.10
CA ALA A 603 50.86 2.67 20.84
C ALA A 603 51.49 2.99 19.47
N ARG A 604 52.47 2.18 19.02
CA ARG A 604 53.10 2.34 17.70
C ARG A 604 52.16 1.91 16.57
N ASP A 605 51.44 0.82 16.76
CA ASP A 605 50.45 0.32 15.79
C ASP A 605 49.23 1.26 15.75
N GLU A 606 48.85 1.88 16.87
CA GLU A 606 47.81 2.90 16.93
C GLU A 606 48.24 4.21 16.25
N GLN A 607 49.48 4.66 16.44
CA GLN A 607 50.02 5.83 15.74
C GLN A 607 50.05 5.61 14.21
N LYS A 608 50.52 4.44 13.76
CA LYS A 608 50.53 4.09 12.34
C LYS A 608 49.11 4.01 11.76
N THR A 609 48.17 3.46 12.53
CA THR A 609 46.76 3.41 12.15
C THR A 609 46.16 4.82 12.03
N ARG A 610 46.53 5.75 12.91
CA ARG A 610 46.08 7.15 12.84
C ARG A 610 46.69 7.90 11.67
N GLU A 611 47.93 7.63 11.31
CA GLU A 611 48.58 8.20 10.11
C GLU A 611 47.90 7.71 8.82
N ASP A 612 47.60 6.41 8.73
CA ASP A 612 46.86 5.85 7.59
C ASP A 612 45.42 6.38 7.52
N GLN A 613 44.74 6.53 8.66
CA GLN A 613 43.40 7.11 8.74
C GLN A 613 43.39 8.60 8.38
N ALA A 614 44.37 9.38 8.85
CA ALA A 614 44.50 10.80 8.53
C ALA A 614 44.72 11.01 7.03
N LYS A 615 45.57 10.18 6.42
CA LYS A 615 45.79 10.17 4.97
C LYS A 615 44.53 9.79 4.20
N ALA A 616 43.83 8.73 4.62
CA ALA A 616 42.59 8.31 4.00
C ALA A 616 41.48 9.37 4.09
N VAL A 617 41.37 10.06 5.22
CA VAL A 617 40.42 11.17 5.42
C VAL A 617 40.78 12.36 4.54
N ARG A 618 42.06 12.74 4.47
CA ARG A 618 42.53 13.81 3.58
C ARG A 618 42.17 13.53 2.12
N ASP A 619 42.52 12.35 1.62
CA ASP A 619 42.31 11.96 0.22
C ASP A 619 40.83 11.86 -0.11
N LEU A 620 40.01 11.33 0.83
CA LEU A 620 38.56 11.25 0.69
C LEU A 620 37.92 12.64 0.59
N LEU A 621 38.32 13.58 1.47
CA LEU A 621 37.77 14.94 1.48
C LEU A 621 38.16 15.71 0.23
N ILE A 622 39.41 15.58 -0.25
CA ILE A 622 39.86 16.17 -1.53
C ILE A 622 39.07 15.57 -2.70
N LYS A 623 38.91 14.25 -2.74
CA LYS A 623 38.13 13.56 -3.78
C LYS A 623 36.66 13.99 -3.81
N LYS A 624 36.09 14.33 -2.65
CA LYS A 624 34.72 14.90 -2.53
C LYS A 624 34.64 16.40 -2.84
N GLY A 625 35.75 17.05 -3.23
CA GLY A 625 35.79 18.46 -3.61
C GLY A 625 36.00 19.42 -2.43
N GLY A 626 36.51 18.93 -1.29
CA GLY A 626 36.99 19.77 -0.21
C GLY A 626 38.28 20.53 -0.59
N SER A 627 38.53 21.69 0.02
CA SER A 627 39.79 22.40 -0.18
C SER A 627 40.95 21.60 0.42
N THR A 628 42.12 21.67 -0.22
CA THR A 628 43.35 21.03 0.27
C THR A 628 43.70 21.46 1.69
N ALA A 629 43.53 22.74 2.03
CA ALA A 629 43.75 23.27 3.38
C ALA A 629 42.75 22.70 4.41
N GLY A 630 41.47 22.61 4.08
CA GLY A 630 40.46 22.04 4.99
C GLY A 630 40.60 20.53 5.18
N ALA A 631 40.96 19.81 4.12
CA ALA A 631 41.26 18.38 4.18
C ALA A 631 42.52 18.09 5.01
N GLN A 632 43.54 18.95 4.92
CA GLN A 632 44.75 18.84 5.75
C GLN A 632 44.45 19.12 7.23
N MET A 633 43.69 20.19 7.54
CA MET A 633 43.26 20.47 8.92
C MET A 633 42.45 19.31 9.53
N ALA A 634 41.56 18.69 8.76
CA ALA A 634 40.82 17.52 9.20
C ALA A 634 41.74 16.30 9.44
N ALA A 635 42.73 16.08 8.59
CA ALA A 635 43.73 15.02 8.76
C ALA A 635 44.60 15.26 10.00
N ASP A 636 45.01 16.50 10.26
CA ASP A 636 45.79 16.87 11.45
C ASP A 636 44.97 16.69 12.74
N GLY A 637 43.64 16.88 12.68
CA GLY A 637 42.71 16.53 13.75
C GLY A 637 42.66 15.01 14.01
N VAL A 638 42.58 14.21 12.94
CA VAL A 638 42.55 12.74 13.02
C VAL A 638 43.85 12.18 13.59
N LEU A 639 45.01 12.77 13.25
CA LEU A 639 46.30 12.42 13.88
C LEU A 639 46.28 12.60 15.41
N LYS A 640 45.51 13.59 15.90
CA LYS A 640 45.30 13.87 17.33
C LYS A 640 44.12 13.10 17.94
N GLY A 641 43.43 12.26 17.16
CA GLY A 641 42.24 11.52 17.59
C GLY A 641 40.92 12.32 17.56
N ASP A 642 40.91 13.52 17.00
CA ASP A 642 39.71 14.36 16.86
C ASP A 642 39.13 14.30 15.43
N PHE A 643 37.96 13.68 15.30
CA PHE A 643 37.24 13.51 14.03
C PHE A 643 36.20 14.60 13.76
N THR A 644 36.07 15.60 14.63
CA THR A 644 34.98 16.60 14.58
C THR A 644 35.02 17.40 13.28
N GLU A 645 36.21 17.86 12.89
CA GLU A 645 36.38 18.67 11.67
C GLU A 645 36.22 17.82 10.40
N ALA A 646 36.73 16.59 10.40
CA ALA A 646 36.55 15.65 9.30
C ALA A 646 35.06 15.35 9.05
N ASN A 647 34.30 15.11 10.10
CA ASN A 647 32.86 14.85 10.03
C ASN A 647 32.08 16.09 9.57
N ARG A 648 32.45 17.28 10.04
CA ARG A 648 31.82 18.55 9.64
C ARG A 648 32.00 18.81 8.14
N ILE A 649 33.23 18.68 7.63
CA ILE A 649 33.54 18.92 6.21
C ILE A 649 32.87 17.85 5.35
N ASN A 650 32.91 16.57 5.74
CA ASN A 650 32.28 15.49 4.99
C ASN A 650 30.76 15.70 4.84
N LYS A 651 30.08 16.11 5.92
CA LYS A 651 28.64 16.41 5.90
C LYS A 651 28.28 17.56 4.94
N VAL A 652 29.11 18.59 4.86
CA VAL A 652 28.91 19.72 3.93
C VAL A 652 29.12 19.28 2.49
N LEU A 653 30.14 18.46 2.22
CA LEU A 653 30.42 17.95 0.87
C LEU A 653 29.33 16.98 0.40
N ASP A 654 28.86 16.08 1.27
CA ASP A 654 27.75 15.18 0.96
C ASP A 654 26.45 15.96 0.68
N GLY A 655 26.19 17.04 1.43
CA GLY A 655 25.09 17.97 1.14
C GLY A 655 25.20 18.64 -0.23
N LYS A 656 26.41 19.05 -0.65
CA LYS A 656 26.65 19.65 -1.97
C LYS A 656 26.51 18.63 -3.11
N ILE A 657 26.99 17.40 -2.92
CA ILE A 657 26.86 16.32 -3.90
C ILE A 657 25.39 15.94 -4.06
N ALA A 658 24.65 15.79 -2.94
CA ALA A 658 23.22 15.51 -2.96
C ALA A 658 22.41 16.64 -3.63
N ALA A 659 22.76 17.91 -3.38
CA ALA A 659 22.14 19.05 -4.05
C ALA A 659 22.41 19.07 -5.56
N LYS A 660 23.65 18.76 -5.99
CA LYS A 660 23.99 18.62 -7.42
C LYS A 660 23.28 17.46 -8.09
N GLN A 661 23.19 16.29 -7.42
CA GLN A 661 22.43 15.15 -7.92
C GLN A 661 20.93 15.44 -7.98
N ALA A 662 20.36 16.11 -6.98
CA ALA A 662 18.96 16.52 -7.00
C ALA A 662 18.66 17.54 -8.13
N ALA A 663 19.60 18.45 -8.43
CA ALA A 663 19.48 19.37 -9.56
C ALA A 663 19.55 18.64 -10.92
N ALA A 664 20.51 17.73 -11.09
CA ALA A 664 20.66 16.93 -12.30
C ALA A 664 19.49 15.95 -12.53
N ASP A 665 18.97 15.35 -11.45
CA ASP A 665 17.81 14.46 -11.49
C ASP A 665 16.52 15.21 -11.80
N ASN A 666 16.35 16.43 -11.28
CA ASN A 666 15.17 17.25 -11.58
C ASN A 666 15.16 17.69 -13.04
N GLU A 667 16.31 18.00 -13.65
CA GLU A 667 16.38 18.42 -15.04
C GLU A 667 16.17 17.25 -16.02
N THR A 668 16.75 16.08 -15.71
CA THR A 668 16.64 14.87 -16.54
C THR A 668 15.27 14.21 -16.41
N LYS A 669 14.70 14.13 -15.19
CA LYS A 669 13.35 13.62 -14.97
C LYS A 669 12.28 14.59 -15.49
N ALA A 670 12.47 15.92 -15.42
CA ALA A 670 11.49 16.85 -15.98
C ALA A 670 11.44 16.81 -17.51
N ARG A 671 12.58 16.64 -18.21
CA ARG A 671 12.61 16.48 -19.67
C ARG A 671 12.08 15.11 -20.11
N SER A 672 12.54 14.01 -19.51
CA SER A 672 12.09 12.67 -19.92
C SER A 672 10.65 12.37 -19.52
N TYR A 673 10.16 12.90 -18.39
CA TYR A 673 8.77 12.73 -17.96
C TYR A 673 7.81 13.59 -18.79
N ARG A 674 8.18 14.83 -19.16
CA ARG A 674 7.34 15.65 -20.05
C ARG A 674 7.24 15.06 -21.46
N GLU A 675 8.34 14.53 -22.00
CA GLU A 675 8.31 13.88 -23.31
C GLU A 675 7.62 12.52 -23.28
N ARG A 676 7.88 11.66 -22.29
CA ARG A 676 7.16 10.38 -22.15
C ARG A 676 5.69 10.58 -21.83
N LYS A 677 5.31 11.57 -21.03
CA LYS A 677 3.90 11.89 -20.74
C LYS A 677 3.21 12.53 -21.96
N LYS A 678 3.90 13.33 -22.78
CA LYS A 678 3.36 13.80 -24.08
C LYS A 678 3.17 12.65 -25.08
N LEU A 679 4.13 11.72 -25.16
CA LEU A 679 4.05 10.59 -26.08
C LEU A 679 3.05 9.53 -25.61
N ALA A 680 2.98 9.27 -24.30
CA ALA A 680 1.99 8.37 -23.69
C ALA A 680 0.59 8.98 -23.77
N ALA A 681 0.41 10.28 -23.50
CA ALA A 681 -0.88 10.94 -23.69
C ALA A 681 -1.29 10.97 -25.17
N LYS A 682 -0.35 11.14 -26.12
CA LYS A 682 -0.66 11.00 -27.57
C LYS A 682 -1.00 9.57 -27.96
N ARG A 683 -0.32 8.55 -27.40
CA ARG A 683 -0.59 7.14 -27.68
C ARG A 683 -1.86 6.63 -27.02
N GLU A 684 -2.18 7.07 -25.80
CA GLU A 684 -3.43 6.74 -25.12
C GLU A 684 -4.61 7.51 -25.72
N ALA A 685 -4.48 8.81 -26.01
CA ALA A 685 -5.53 9.53 -26.73
C ALA A 685 -5.79 8.91 -28.12
N GLY A 686 -4.73 8.51 -28.84
CA GLY A 686 -4.87 7.81 -30.11
C GLY A 686 -5.50 6.42 -29.99
N LYS A 687 -5.14 5.62 -28.98
CA LYS A 687 -5.73 4.29 -28.73
C LYS A 687 -7.17 4.38 -28.25
N GLU A 688 -7.50 5.36 -27.42
CA GLU A 688 -8.85 5.56 -26.92
C GLU A 688 -9.78 6.14 -27.99
N GLU A 689 -9.26 7.02 -28.86
CA GLU A 689 -9.98 7.51 -30.04
C GLU A 689 -10.16 6.40 -31.09
N GLN A 690 -9.15 5.55 -31.31
CA GLN A 690 -9.24 4.42 -32.23
C GLN A 690 -10.21 3.34 -31.72
N LYS A 691 -10.17 2.99 -30.42
CA LYS A 691 -11.10 2.04 -29.80
C LYS A 691 -12.53 2.57 -29.71
N LYS A 692 -12.71 3.89 -29.56
CA LYS A 692 -14.03 4.55 -29.65
C LYS A 692 -14.55 4.61 -31.08
N ARG A 693 -13.68 4.72 -32.11
CA ARG A 693 -14.06 4.62 -33.53
C ARG A 693 -14.41 3.19 -33.94
N GLU A 694 -13.68 2.19 -33.44
CA GLU A 694 -13.91 0.77 -33.74
C GLU A 694 -15.20 0.22 -33.07
N ASN A 695 -15.66 0.85 -31.98
CA ASN A 695 -16.89 0.47 -31.25
C ASN A 695 -18.07 1.43 -31.45
N ALA A 696 -17.89 2.53 -32.20
CA ALA A 696 -18.98 3.47 -32.50
C ALA A 696 -19.78 2.94 -33.68
N THR A 697 -21.12 2.95 -33.56
CA THR A 697 -22.00 2.77 -34.71
C THR A 697 -21.72 3.87 -35.74
N GLU A 698 -21.91 3.57 -37.03
CA GLU A 698 -21.68 4.51 -38.14
C GLU A 698 -22.41 5.85 -37.92
N ASP A 699 -23.58 5.82 -37.29
CA ASP A 699 -24.35 7.00 -36.88
C ASP A 699 -23.59 7.91 -35.90
N ALA A 700 -22.89 7.35 -34.91
CA ALA A 700 -22.14 8.14 -33.93
C ALA A 700 -20.90 8.81 -34.55
N VAL A 701 -20.32 8.20 -35.58
CA VAL A 701 -19.24 8.81 -36.37
C VAL A 701 -19.79 9.98 -37.20
N ASN A 702 -20.92 9.78 -37.89
CA ASN A 702 -21.57 10.80 -38.71
C ASN A 702 -22.01 12.04 -37.89
N LEU A 703 -22.52 11.82 -36.66
CA LEU A 703 -22.88 12.91 -35.75
C LEU A 703 -21.65 13.72 -35.31
N ARG A 704 -20.54 13.04 -34.97
CA ARG A 704 -19.27 13.70 -34.64
C ARG A 704 -18.71 14.50 -35.82
N GLU A 705 -18.73 13.94 -37.02
CA GLU A 705 -18.26 14.62 -38.23
C GLU A 705 -19.11 15.86 -38.56
N THR A 706 -20.42 15.78 -38.37
CA THR A 706 -21.35 16.91 -38.53
C THR A 706 -21.00 18.05 -37.57
N VAL A 707 -20.78 17.74 -36.28
CA VAL A 707 -20.37 18.73 -35.27
C VAL A 707 -19.01 19.34 -35.61
N ILE A 708 -18.02 18.50 -35.99
CA ILE A 708 -16.67 18.97 -36.38
C ILE A 708 -16.75 19.91 -37.60
N GLY A 709 -17.56 19.57 -38.61
CA GLY A 709 -17.77 20.38 -39.80
C GLY A 709 -18.32 21.76 -39.46
N LYS A 710 -19.35 21.83 -38.61
CA LYS A 710 -19.94 23.10 -38.15
C LYS A 710 -19.00 23.92 -37.29
N LEU A 711 -18.23 23.30 -36.40
CA LEU A 711 -17.20 24.00 -35.60
C LEU A 711 -16.13 24.62 -36.52
N LYS A 712 -15.61 23.86 -37.49
CA LYS A 712 -14.61 24.35 -38.46
C LYS A 712 -15.15 25.51 -39.30
N ALA A 713 -16.39 25.41 -39.78
CA ALA A 713 -17.03 26.47 -40.57
C ALA A 713 -17.18 27.79 -39.80
N LYS A 714 -17.18 27.75 -38.47
CA LYS A 714 -17.24 28.93 -37.59
C LYS A 714 -15.88 29.30 -36.98
N GLY A 715 -14.79 28.65 -37.41
CA GLY A 715 -13.44 28.91 -36.88
C GLY A 715 -13.25 28.48 -35.42
N LEU A 716 -14.10 27.59 -34.91
CA LEU A 716 -14.04 27.09 -33.53
C LEU A 716 -13.14 25.84 -33.43
N PRO A 717 -12.41 25.65 -32.32
CA PRO A 717 -11.56 24.49 -32.13
C PRO A 717 -12.38 23.21 -31.92
N ALA A 718 -12.03 22.13 -32.61
CA ALA A 718 -12.71 20.83 -32.52
C ALA A 718 -12.01 19.90 -31.51
N ASN A 719 -12.05 20.23 -30.21
CA ASN A 719 -11.51 19.36 -29.16
C ASN A 719 -12.53 18.28 -28.75
N ALA A 720 -12.05 17.11 -28.31
CA ALA A 720 -12.89 15.95 -28.05
C ALA A 720 -14.01 16.20 -27.02
N GLY A 721 -13.73 16.91 -25.93
CA GLY A 721 -14.73 17.20 -24.89
C GLY A 721 -15.86 18.10 -25.40
N LEU A 722 -15.54 19.10 -26.22
CA LEU A 722 -16.53 19.97 -26.85
C LEU A 722 -17.36 19.22 -27.90
N ILE A 723 -16.70 18.38 -28.72
CA ILE A 723 -17.39 17.55 -29.71
C ILE A 723 -18.40 16.64 -29.00
N ASP A 724 -17.99 15.95 -27.94
CA ASP A 724 -18.87 15.03 -27.20
C ASP A 724 -20.08 15.75 -26.58
N GLY A 725 -19.88 16.96 -26.04
CA GLY A 725 -20.97 17.79 -25.52
C GLY A 725 -21.96 18.24 -26.59
N LEU A 726 -21.45 18.69 -27.74
CA LEU A 726 -22.27 19.15 -28.87
C LEU A 726 -22.95 18.00 -29.60
N VAL A 727 -22.34 16.81 -29.64
CA VAL A 727 -22.98 15.58 -30.15
C VAL A 727 -24.19 15.23 -29.29
N ARG A 728 -24.09 15.32 -27.96
CA ARG A 728 -25.26 15.09 -27.09
C ARG A 728 -26.38 16.10 -27.31
N ILE A 729 -26.06 17.36 -27.62
CA ILE A 729 -27.07 18.38 -27.97
C ILE A 729 -27.71 18.03 -29.32
N LEU A 730 -26.90 17.63 -30.30
CA LEU A 730 -27.38 17.19 -31.61
C LEU A 730 -28.29 15.95 -31.51
N GLU A 731 -27.92 14.97 -30.68
CA GLU A 731 -28.69 13.76 -30.42
C GLU A 731 -30.01 14.05 -29.70
N ARG A 732 -29.99 14.95 -28.70
CA ARG A 732 -31.16 15.25 -27.86
C ARG A 732 -32.15 16.22 -28.51
N ASP A 733 -31.63 17.29 -29.11
CA ASP A 733 -32.42 18.47 -29.50
C ASP A 733 -32.32 18.80 -31.00
N GLY A 734 -31.51 18.06 -31.76
CA GLY A 734 -31.38 18.19 -33.20
C GLY A 734 -30.49 19.34 -33.68
N LEU A 735 -30.41 19.47 -35.01
CA LEU A 735 -29.52 20.40 -35.71
C LEU A 735 -29.74 21.89 -35.36
N PRO A 736 -30.98 22.40 -35.18
CA PRO A 736 -31.20 23.80 -34.82
C PRO A 736 -30.63 24.19 -33.46
N ALA A 737 -30.72 23.29 -32.47
CA ALA A 737 -30.16 23.50 -31.14
C ALA A 737 -28.63 23.48 -31.16
N LEU A 738 -28.04 22.59 -31.97
CA LEU A 738 -26.60 22.59 -32.25
C LEU A 738 -26.14 23.92 -32.88
N ASP A 739 -26.87 24.41 -33.88
CA ASP A 739 -26.55 25.68 -34.55
C ASP A 739 -26.70 26.89 -33.62
N ALA A 740 -27.70 26.89 -32.74
CA ALA A 740 -27.86 27.89 -31.70
C ALA A 740 -26.68 27.87 -30.70
N ALA A 741 -26.31 26.68 -30.20
CA ALA A 741 -25.19 26.52 -29.28
C ALA A 741 -23.85 26.95 -29.91
N ILE A 742 -23.59 26.57 -31.16
CA ILE A 742 -22.40 27.01 -31.91
C ILE A 742 -22.45 28.53 -32.18
N GLY A 743 -23.64 29.08 -32.44
CA GLY A 743 -23.87 30.51 -32.60
C GLY A 743 -23.54 31.30 -31.34
N GLU A 744 -24.00 30.85 -30.18
CA GLU A 744 -23.66 31.43 -28.88
C GLU A 744 -22.16 31.37 -28.59
N MET A 745 -21.52 30.22 -28.88
CA MET A 745 -20.07 30.05 -28.75
C MET A 745 -19.28 31.00 -29.64
N THR A 746 -19.73 31.21 -30.87
CA THR A 746 -19.12 32.18 -31.79
C THR A 746 -19.33 33.60 -31.27
N GLY A 747 -20.51 33.88 -30.70
CA GLY A 747 -20.83 35.15 -30.04
C GLY A 747 -19.97 35.45 -28.81
N MET A 748 -19.44 34.44 -28.13
CA MET A 748 -18.50 34.60 -27.00
C MET A 748 -17.08 34.94 -27.43
N GLN A 749 -16.73 34.77 -28.70
CA GLN A 749 -15.42 35.20 -29.21
C GLN A 749 -15.37 36.72 -29.37
N GLY A 750 -14.21 37.29 -29.05
CA GLY A 750 -13.96 38.72 -29.18
C GLY A 750 -13.10 39.28 -28.07
N THR A 751 -12.78 40.57 -28.19
CA THR A 751 -12.14 41.36 -27.14
C THR A 751 -13.21 42.16 -26.42
N PHE A 752 -13.25 42.00 -25.11
CA PHE A 752 -14.14 42.68 -24.19
C PHE A 752 -13.36 43.67 -23.36
N VAL A 753 -13.89 44.87 -23.19
CA VAL A 753 -13.28 45.94 -22.37
C VAL A 753 -14.25 46.34 -21.29
N GLY A 754 -13.79 46.38 -20.05
CA GLY A 754 -14.61 46.73 -18.90
C GLY A 754 -13.78 47.30 -17.76
N THR A 755 -14.41 47.42 -16.59
CA THR A 755 -13.72 47.87 -15.38
C THR A 755 -13.90 46.88 -14.22
N LEU A 756 -12.83 46.67 -13.45
CA LEU A 756 -12.85 45.88 -12.22
C LEU A 756 -13.00 46.84 -11.03
N SER A 757 -14.04 46.65 -10.20
CA SER A 757 -14.36 47.51 -9.05
C SER A 757 -14.47 49.01 -9.38
N GLY A 758 -14.83 49.36 -10.62
CA GLY A 758 -15.04 50.74 -11.09
C GLY A 758 -13.80 51.63 -11.19
N LYS A 759 -12.59 51.12 -10.95
CA LYS A 759 -11.37 51.95 -10.84
C LYS A 759 -10.16 51.46 -11.64
N GLY A 760 -10.28 50.40 -12.46
CA GLY A 760 -9.20 49.91 -13.33
C GLY A 760 -9.71 49.38 -14.67
N THR A 761 -8.91 49.47 -15.72
CA THR A 761 -9.23 49.00 -17.07
C THR A 761 -8.92 47.51 -17.19
N LEU A 762 -9.92 46.74 -17.61
CA LEU A 762 -9.85 45.31 -17.87
C LEU A 762 -10.06 45.07 -19.36
N ARG A 763 -9.12 44.39 -20.01
CA ARG A 763 -9.25 43.94 -21.41
C ARG A 763 -9.09 42.44 -21.45
N ILE A 764 -10.12 41.73 -21.90
CA ILE A 764 -10.13 40.26 -21.99
C ILE A 764 -10.41 39.88 -23.45
N THR A 765 -9.62 38.98 -24.01
CA THR A 765 -9.86 38.38 -25.33
C THR A 765 -10.12 36.89 -25.18
N ILE A 766 -11.25 36.45 -25.70
CA ILE A 766 -11.66 35.04 -25.73
C ILE A 766 -11.46 34.52 -27.15
N THR A 767 -10.70 33.44 -27.27
CA THR A 767 -10.45 32.75 -28.55
C THR A 767 -10.59 31.24 -28.33
N GLY A 768 -11.66 30.66 -28.86
CA GLY A 768 -12.01 29.26 -28.61
C GLY A 768 -12.24 28.99 -27.12
N THR A 769 -11.51 28.02 -26.56
CA THR A 769 -11.55 27.68 -25.12
C THR A 769 -10.56 28.48 -24.28
N ARG A 770 -9.81 29.43 -24.86
CA ARG A 770 -8.78 30.19 -24.14
C ARG A 770 -9.20 31.62 -23.88
N VAL A 771 -8.80 32.09 -22.71
CA VAL A 771 -8.97 33.48 -22.27
C VAL A 771 -7.59 34.09 -22.04
N THR A 772 -7.35 35.24 -22.63
CA THR A 772 -6.16 36.06 -22.36
C THR A 772 -6.59 37.48 -22.06
N GLY A 773 -5.80 38.24 -21.33
CA GLY A 773 -6.16 39.61 -21.04
C GLY A 773 -5.12 40.39 -20.27
N THR A 774 -5.45 41.65 -20.02
CA THR A 774 -4.64 42.57 -19.24
C THR A 774 -5.53 43.36 -18.30
N TYR A 775 -5.04 43.60 -17.09
CA TYR A 775 -5.63 44.52 -16.13
C TYR A 775 -4.64 45.64 -15.81
N GLY A 776 -5.13 46.87 -15.79
CA GLY A 776 -4.36 48.05 -15.42
C GLY A 776 -5.14 48.96 -14.49
N GLN A 777 -4.54 49.38 -13.39
CA GLN A 777 -5.11 50.38 -12.49
C GLN A 777 -4.01 51.32 -12.00
N THR A 778 -4.31 52.62 -11.98
CA THR A 778 -3.44 53.62 -11.36
C THR A 778 -4.23 54.28 -10.23
N ALA A 779 -3.69 54.26 -9.02
CA ALA A 779 -4.28 54.90 -7.86
C ALA A 779 -3.28 55.95 -7.31
N THR A 780 -3.76 57.16 -7.10
CA THR A 780 -2.97 58.24 -6.49
C THR A 780 -3.61 58.60 -5.15
N ALA A 781 -2.84 58.52 -4.08
CA ALA A 781 -3.25 58.94 -2.75
C ALA A 781 -2.11 59.72 -2.09
N SER A 782 -2.42 60.89 -1.52
CA SER A 782 -1.47 61.73 -0.76
C SER A 782 -0.14 62.02 -1.49
N GLY A 783 -0.20 62.28 -2.80
CA GLY A 783 0.97 62.62 -3.62
C GLY A 783 1.80 61.43 -4.10
N ALA A 784 1.46 60.19 -3.70
CA ALA A 784 2.09 58.97 -4.21
C ALA A 784 1.18 58.27 -5.22
N THR A 785 1.75 57.84 -6.35
CA THR A 785 1.05 57.07 -7.39
C THR A 785 1.51 55.63 -7.37
N ALA A 786 0.57 54.70 -7.21
CA ALA A 786 0.79 53.28 -7.39
C ALA A 786 0.13 52.80 -8.69
N THR A 787 0.87 52.04 -9.48
CA THR A 787 0.37 51.41 -10.71
C THR A 787 0.36 49.91 -10.56
N VAL A 788 -0.79 49.31 -10.80
CA VAL A 788 -1.02 47.86 -10.84
C VAL A 788 -1.13 47.45 -12.30
N ARG A 789 -0.32 46.48 -12.74
CA ARG A 789 -0.47 45.83 -14.05
C ARG A 789 -0.47 44.33 -13.88
N GLY A 790 -1.49 43.67 -14.43
CA GLY A 790 -1.65 42.22 -14.41
C GLY A 790 -1.88 41.66 -15.81
N SER A 791 -1.28 40.51 -16.09
CA SER A 791 -1.64 39.64 -17.21
C SER A 791 -2.68 38.62 -16.76
N ILE A 792 -3.62 38.30 -17.63
CA ILE A 792 -4.72 37.37 -17.37
C ILE A 792 -4.58 36.21 -18.35
N SER A 793 -4.68 34.99 -17.84
CA SER A 793 -4.75 33.77 -18.64
C SER A 793 -5.77 32.81 -18.02
N GLY A 794 -6.55 32.12 -18.84
CA GLY A 794 -7.59 31.22 -18.35
C GLY A 794 -8.18 30.33 -19.43
N ASP A 795 -9.14 29.50 -19.01
CA ASP A 795 -9.88 28.59 -19.86
C ASP A 795 -11.38 28.87 -19.74
N VAL A 796 -12.11 28.65 -20.85
CA VAL A 796 -13.57 28.70 -20.91
C VAL A 796 -14.10 27.28 -20.91
N GLU A 797 -14.90 26.94 -19.91
CA GLU A 797 -15.70 25.73 -19.94
C GLU A 797 -17.01 26.03 -20.66
N LEU A 798 -17.05 25.67 -21.95
CA LEU A 798 -18.14 26.03 -22.86
C LEU A 798 -19.45 25.30 -22.52
N SER A 799 -19.40 24.16 -21.84
CA SER A 799 -20.58 23.41 -21.38
C SER A 799 -21.30 24.07 -20.21
N SER A 800 -20.57 24.76 -19.34
CA SER A 800 -21.13 25.44 -18.15
C SER A 800 -21.25 26.95 -18.33
N GLY A 801 -20.63 27.51 -19.38
CA GLY A 801 -20.50 28.94 -19.55
C GLY A 801 -19.61 29.57 -18.46
N THR A 802 -18.73 28.79 -17.83
CA THR A 802 -17.86 29.28 -16.76
C THR A 802 -16.52 29.70 -17.37
N ILE A 803 -16.08 30.92 -17.03
CA ILE A 803 -14.73 31.39 -17.34
C ILE A 803 -13.91 31.34 -16.05
N SER A 804 -12.84 30.55 -16.06
CA SER A 804 -11.83 30.55 -15.00
C SER A 804 -10.58 31.24 -15.47
N MET A 805 -10.16 32.29 -14.76
CA MET A 805 -8.97 33.06 -15.11
C MET A 805 -8.01 33.17 -13.93
N LYS A 806 -6.72 33.16 -14.24
CA LYS A 806 -5.66 33.49 -13.32
C LYS A 806 -5.04 34.82 -13.73
N MET A 807 -4.91 35.73 -12.78
CA MET A 807 -4.25 37.03 -12.97
C MET A 807 -2.93 37.04 -12.21
N ILE A 808 -1.85 37.38 -12.92
CA ILE A 808 -0.51 37.52 -12.36
C ILE A 808 0.04 38.88 -12.75
N GLY A 809 0.50 39.65 -11.76
CA GLY A 809 0.95 41.02 -11.99
C GLY A 809 1.88 41.54 -10.92
N ASN A 810 2.28 42.80 -11.09
CA ASN A 810 3.10 43.52 -10.13
C ASN A 810 2.43 44.84 -9.74
N VAL A 811 2.59 45.23 -8.48
CA VAL A 811 2.27 46.58 -8.00
C VAL A 811 3.57 47.36 -7.95
N ALA A 812 3.62 48.48 -8.67
CA ALA A 812 4.77 49.39 -8.69
C ALA A 812 4.39 50.72 -8.01
N ALA A 813 5.15 51.09 -7.00
CA ALA A 813 5.16 52.42 -6.38
C ALA A 813 6.61 52.95 -6.36
N PRO A 814 6.86 54.27 -6.22
CA PRO A 814 8.22 54.80 -6.14
C PRO A 814 9.04 54.08 -5.06
N GLY A 815 10.06 53.32 -5.47
CA GLY A 815 10.95 52.57 -4.57
C GLY A 815 10.49 51.17 -4.14
N LEU A 816 9.30 50.68 -4.55
CA LEU A 816 8.81 49.35 -4.16
C LEU A 816 8.11 48.64 -5.32
N THR A 817 8.51 47.39 -5.58
CA THR A 817 7.81 46.48 -6.49
C THR A 817 7.39 45.22 -5.75
N VAL A 818 6.09 44.96 -5.67
CA VAL A 818 5.56 43.76 -5.00
C VAL A 818 4.83 42.90 -6.02
N PRO A 819 5.23 41.61 -6.20
CA PRO A 819 4.49 40.69 -7.05
C PRO A 819 3.16 40.29 -6.40
N PHE A 820 2.12 40.10 -7.21
CA PHE A 820 0.85 39.55 -6.74
C PHE A 820 0.31 38.48 -7.70
N SER A 821 -0.45 37.54 -7.14
CA SER A 821 -1.15 36.49 -7.88
C SER A 821 -2.57 36.36 -7.32
N SER A 822 -3.57 36.42 -8.20
CA SER A 822 -4.99 36.31 -7.84
C SER A 822 -5.72 35.37 -8.80
N THR A 823 -6.75 34.69 -8.30
CA THR A 823 -7.61 33.80 -9.11
C THR A 823 -8.98 34.46 -9.25
N LEU A 824 -9.49 34.53 -10.49
CA LEU A 824 -10.77 35.15 -10.85
C LEU A 824 -11.67 34.07 -11.48
N SER A 825 -12.95 34.00 -11.07
CA SER A 825 -13.91 33.04 -11.65
C SER A 825 -15.26 33.71 -11.90
N GLY A 826 -15.91 33.46 -13.03
CA GLY A 826 -17.25 34.01 -13.32
C GLY A 826 -18.05 33.15 -14.29
N GLY A 827 -19.36 33.35 -14.35
CA GLY A 827 -20.29 32.63 -15.24
C GLY A 827 -21.22 33.57 -16.00
N PHE A 828 -21.82 33.10 -17.11
CA PHE A 828 -22.71 33.92 -17.94
C PHE A 828 -24.17 33.92 -17.47
N THR A 829 -24.81 35.09 -17.51
CA THR A 829 -26.26 35.24 -17.65
C THR A 829 -26.55 36.43 -18.59
N GLY A 830 -27.61 36.35 -19.40
CA GLY A 830 -27.84 37.24 -20.56
C GLY A 830 -27.76 38.76 -20.33
N LYS A 831 -27.38 39.49 -21.39
CA LYS A 831 -27.17 40.95 -21.52
C LYS A 831 -26.27 41.59 -20.44
N GLY A 832 -25.08 41.01 -20.25
CA GLY A 832 -23.95 41.64 -19.54
C GLY A 832 -23.05 40.60 -18.86
N TYR A 833 -21.72 40.79 -18.91
CA TYR A 833 -20.78 39.85 -18.29
C TYR A 833 -20.53 40.26 -16.84
N LYS A 834 -21.13 39.54 -15.87
CA LYS A 834 -20.89 39.77 -14.44
C LYS A 834 -20.05 38.66 -13.84
N GLY A 835 -19.07 39.01 -13.01
CA GLY A 835 -18.29 38.03 -12.28
C GLY A 835 -17.77 38.58 -10.95
N SER A 836 -17.26 37.68 -10.11
CA SER A 836 -16.72 38.02 -8.79
C SER A 836 -15.39 37.31 -8.55
N ALA A 837 -14.51 37.93 -7.78
CA ALA A 837 -13.21 37.38 -7.45
C ALA A 837 -12.92 37.53 -5.97
N THR A 838 -12.11 36.60 -5.47
CA THR A 838 -11.55 36.68 -4.13
C THR A 838 -10.07 37.06 -4.29
N THR A 839 -9.74 38.26 -3.83
CA THR A 839 -8.37 38.74 -3.70
C THR A 839 -7.89 38.51 -2.27
N PRO A 840 -6.56 38.53 -2.00
CA PRO A 840 -6.03 38.39 -0.64
C PRO A 840 -6.66 39.34 0.38
N ASP A 841 -7.16 40.51 -0.06
CA ASP A 841 -7.71 41.56 0.79
C ASP A 841 -9.24 41.74 0.68
N GLY A 842 -9.97 40.87 -0.04
CA GLY A 842 -11.43 40.93 -0.11
C GLY A 842 -12.08 40.43 -1.42
N ARG A 843 -13.39 40.64 -1.56
CA ARG A 843 -14.17 40.28 -2.77
C ARG A 843 -14.24 41.46 -3.76
N ALA A 844 -13.90 41.20 -5.02
CA ALA A 844 -14.06 42.14 -6.14
C ALA A 844 -15.22 41.68 -7.04
N SER A 845 -15.92 42.61 -7.66
CA SER A 845 -16.91 42.34 -8.72
C SER A 845 -16.56 43.12 -9.98
N TRP A 846 -16.92 42.56 -11.14
CA TRP A 846 -16.79 43.25 -12.43
C TRP A 846 -18.05 43.15 -13.24
N ASN A 847 -18.20 44.14 -14.13
CA ASN A 847 -19.15 44.12 -15.23
C ASN A 847 -18.37 44.45 -16.51
N VAL A 848 -18.54 43.62 -17.53
CA VAL A 848 -17.90 43.83 -18.84
C VAL A 848 -19.01 43.91 -19.89
N SER A 849 -18.86 44.84 -20.84
CA SER A 849 -19.70 44.95 -22.03
C SER A 849 -18.89 44.57 -23.26
N LYS A 850 -19.55 43.94 -24.24
CA LYS A 850 -18.93 43.60 -25.53
C LYS A 850 -18.74 44.85 -26.38
#